data_AF-A0A7V2UY49-F1
#
_entry.id   AF-A0A7V2UY49-F1
#
_cell.length_a   1.000
_cell.length_b   1.000
_cell.length_c   1.000
_cell.angle_alpha   90.00
_cell.angle_beta   90.00
_cell.angle_gamma   90.00
#
_symmetry.space_group_name_H-M   'P 1'
#
loop_
_entity.id
_entity.type
_entity.pdbx_description
1 polymer ?
#
loop_
_entity_poly.entity_id
_entity_poly.type
_entity_poly.pdbx_seq_one_letter_code
_entity_poly.pdbx_strand_id
1 'polypeptide(L)'
;MLIRYACSKCGYQGTTVLPPDGVVKCRCGAPVPAARKPSQAASGRTAAEAPARPPAKAVEEDSGAKEPAAESSAAPVRPASREPGRGASATPSRAAAGASARTPRPAAGRAGARDASAPAKRKPPVPWLVAGGIGAAVALAGLIALVTGGGRPASPKRAAPARATPDETPPAAPPRTAAVPGSAREGGASDAELKAFEKKLADTLARLKTMDGIDDKVALAEELGRSAPDVQSRHEATKILNTLEDAADAENEKRYRSVQEKAAALAGEGKLPEAAAAWESFQPVYDRRGSWKSKAAGEREALLQRIAWEARRKEIEEAVAQGRFDEAETLMGRIPAGAGPEAEALAAGWRKRIAEARKAGDARKAAESRRARFEAGRPEAERRIREARAEVEREAKASAERDARLAGALKDLTARAPLRIPFTKDFVLESVQIAGFAGDRVKLVWPQGEMDYPVDKLPAHSLGIFEQALKTGSAHDYLHVGKLFLHCRQLDRAEACFTRAVQIDASVKPLCPDMARIRLATQPFRGDYRTAGNHLTVSWDFDAAEEGQDFLPDAQVKVDALPGTGLRVSGEMPTPVCRVKDIPFLDNLRFWAVPGASEVNHLVGARFIRPDGSDALVYVVIKASARRFLVNKQEGRQGTPLVAEKSYDGDGTVKIEYAEGRLTVSVGKESWSGMEAGFTNVLVLLGAAGPPKTAKQADFRQVGLSGAVEPQWILKQLAAYQDVLVAELGREHRAVGDAGERGFPPLSLDGELDAMEPAVQQRYRSAVGGVEAFYKKPEAEVLKKAWESLDALAREHPAFAPPVYWQARIAERVHSRARAESFCREAVRRSGDFPEALALLARLHAEAGAWAEAGSAVDKALALQPDLAEARLVRARILLRDGKSAEALQETALAERLAPFDADLRRRSRMLRNVIRGPGWPRERTVETAHFRVRSDLPKERLKAYAEELEAIRSHYAAVTGLESKPGAERVDVLLFNTAQGYFGYVEFASGDRLEHTSGCFISWYGQLIFFENANADETRAVMYHEGLHRFLYDTIPDAPIWLQEGVAEYVAGTRLEGGKVAEAGLVRAGRLQNLKMALRHGWKPLAFRVIMNETRGQFYSLFAPLQYAQAWSMIHFFRHGEEGRYAGLLDAYIRRLAAGDDAAKAYDTTFGKENIDEMQKQWLKYVDAMKA
;
A
#
# COMPACT_ATOMS: atom_id res chain seq x y z
N MET A 1 26.52 -0.29 -20.25
CA MET A 1 26.20 -0.31 -18.81
C MET A 1 25.24 0.83 -18.49
N LEU A 2 24.10 0.51 -17.88
CA LEU A 2 23.28 1.50 -17.17
C LEU A 2 23.89 1.71 -15.79
N ILE A 3 24.07 2.96 -15.38
CA ILE A 3 24.61 3.33 -14.07
C ILE A 3 23.53 4.07 -13.30
N ARG A 4 23.20 3.54 -12.11
CA ARG A 4 22.39 4.26 -11.12
C ARG A 4 23.28 5.23 -10.37
N TYR A 5 22.80 6.45 -10.22
CA TYR A 5 23.46 7.49 -9.43
C TYR A 5 22.43 8.15 -8.51
N ALA A 6 22.89 8.52 -7.32
CA ALA A 6 22.09 9.23 -6.32
C ALA A 6 22.82 10.52 -5.96
N CYS A 7 22.11 11.66 -6.01
CA CYS A 7 22.69 12.91 -5.54
C CYS A 7 22.53 13.02 -4.02
N SER A 8 23.63 12.91 -3.28
CA SER A 8 23.65 13.09 -1.82
C SER A 8 23.08 14.44 -1.36
N LYS A 9 23.11 15.47 -2.23
CA LYS A 9 22.66 16.83 -1.92
C LYS A 9 21.16 17.08 -2.10
N CYS A 10 20.46 16.31 -2.93
CA CYS A 10 19.01 16.51 -3.18
C CYS A 10 18.16 15.23 -3.23
N GLY A 11 18.75 14.06 -2.97
CA GLY A 11 18.03 12.78 -2.91
C GLY A 11 17.55 12.23 -4.26
N TYR A 12 17.72 12.98 -5.37
CA TYR A 12 17.29 12.53 -6.69
C TYR A 12 18.06 11.27 -7.13
N GLN A 13 17.31 10.26 -7.54
CA GLN A 13 17.82 9.00 -8.09
C GLN A 13 17.52 8.96 -9.59
N GLY A 14 18.50 8.52 -10.38
CA GLY A 14 18.35 8.34 -11.82
C GLY A 14 19.12 7.13 -12.31
N THR A 15 18.67 6.58 -13.44
CA THR A 15 19.43 5.59 -14.20
C THR A 15 19.81 6.22 -15.54
N THR A 16 21.10 6.21 -15.90
CA THR A 16 21.57 6.76 -17.18
C THR A 16 22.62 5.87 -17.80
N VAL A 17 22.83 6.03 -19.11
CA VAL A 17 24.04 5.56 -19.79
C VAL A 17 25.18 6.51 -19.42
N LEU A 18 26.37 5.98 -19.15
CA LEU A 18 27.54 6.80 -18.79
C LEU A 18 27.93 7.72 -19.97
N PRO A 19 27.99 9.05 -19.80
CA PRO A 19 28.45 9.96 -20.84
C PRO A 19 29.97 9.81 -21.11
N PRO A 20 30.48 10.20 -22.29
CA PRO A 20 31.88 9.97 -22.68
C PRO A 20 32.93 10.66 -21.79
N ASP A 21 32.54 11.73 -21.09
CA ASP A 21 33.38 12.50 -20.16
C ASP A 21 33.40 11.91 -18.73
N GLY A 22 32.55 10.92 -18.44
CA GLY A 22 32.48 10.24 -17.15
C GLY A 22 31.87 11.07 -16.01
N VAL A 23 31.24 12.23 -16.28
CA VAL A 23 30.68 13.10 -15.23
C VAL A 23 29.17 13.25 -15.39
N VAL A 24 28.41 12.69 -14.45
CA VAL A 24 26.94 12.84 -14.44
C VAL A 24 26.58 14.06 -13.59
N LYS A 25 25.93 15.07 -14.20
CA LYS A 25 25.41 16.24 -13.48
C LYS A 25 23.97 15.98 -13.02
N CYS A 26 23.69 16.22 -11.75
CA CYS A 26 22.32 16.18 -11.23
C CYS A 26 21.53 17.44 -11.63
N ARG A 27 20.20 17.37 -11.58
CA ARG A 27 19.26 18.48 -11.88
C ARG A 27 19.45 19.71 -10.97
N CYS A 28 20.15 19.57 -9.84
CA CYS A 28 20.56 20.65 -8.94
C CYS A 28 21.96 21.22 -9.25
N GLY A 29 22.58 20.87 -10.37
CA GLY A 29 23.91 21.33 -10.81
C GLY A 29 25.10 20.61 -10.16
N ALA A 30 24.88 19.80 -9.12
CA ALA A 30 25.96 19.06 -8.45
C ALA A 30 26.56 17.97 -9.36
N PRO A 31 27.91 17.89 -9.51
CA PRO A 31 28.56 16.78 -10.19
C PRO A 31 28.53 15.52 -9.31
N VAL A 32 28.23 14.38 -9.91
CA VAL A 32 28.26 13.07 -9.23
C VAL A 32 29.46 12.28 -9.77
N PRO A 33 30.46 11.93 -8.91
CA PRO A 33 31.68 11.29 -9.37
C PRO A 33 31.44 9.85 -9.81
N ALA A 34 31.72 9.54 -11.08
CA ALA A 34 31.90 8.15 -11.50
C ALA A 34 33.26 7.63 -10.99
N ALA A 35 33.29 6.36 -10.56
CA ALA A 35 34.52 5.75 -10.07
C ALA A 35 35.58 5.68 -11.19
N ARG A 36 36.74 6.30 -10.99
CA ARG A 36 37.89 6.18 -11.91
C ARG A 36 38.40 4.73 -11.94
N LYS A 37 38.73 4.25 -13.13
CA LYS A 37 39.61 3.07 -13.28
C LYS A 37 40.99 3.38 -12.66
N PRO A 38 41.68 2.41 -12.04
CA PRO A 38 43.12 2.54 -11.81
C PRO A 38 43.84 2.57 -13.16
N SER A 39 44.67 3.60 -13.38
CA SER A 39 45.46 3.77 -14.60
C SER A 39 46.78 2.99 -14.51
N GLN A 40 47.11 2.22 -15.54
CA GLN A 40 48.46 1.70 -15.74
C GLN A 40 49.45 2.86 -15.96
N ALA A 41 50.57 2.87 -15.24
CA ALA A 41 51.72 3.70 -15.55
C ALA A 41 53.03 3.10 -14.99
N ALA A 42 54.09 3.23 -15.80
CA ALA A 42 55.52 3.07 -15.48
C ALA A 42 56.07 1.67 -15.09
N SER A 43 56.97 1.20 -15.95
CA SER A 43 57.85 0.03 -15.81
C SER A 43 59.06 0.29 -14.89
N GLY A 44 59.56 -0.75 -14.20
CA GLY A 44 60.71 -0.64 -13.29
C GLY A 44 61.36 -1.99 -12.91
N ARG A 45 62.26 -2.45 -13.77
CA ARG A 45 63.25 -3.57 -13.68
C ARG A 45 63.57 -4.27 -12.33
N THR A 46 63.80 -5.60 -12.44
CA THR A 46 64.80 -6.45 -11.72
C THR A 46 64.63 -6.70 -10.21
N ALA A 47 65.00 -7.86 -9.62
CA ALA A 47 65.67 -9.09 -10.08
C ALA A 47 65.25 -10.32 -9.22
N ALA A 48 65.62 -11.54 -9.66
CA ALA A 48 65.97 -12.76 -8.87
C ALA A 48 64.94 -13.29 -7.81
N GLU A 49 64.83 -14.59 -7.50
CA GLU A 49 65.56 -15.80 -7.92
C GLU A 49 64.65 -17.04 -7.71
N ALA A 50 65.06 -18.21 -8.21
CA ALA A 50 64.40 -19.50 -7.98
C ALA A 50 65.12 -20.28 -6.84
N PRO A 51 64.94 -21.61 -6.67
CA PRO A 51 63.72 -22.37 -6.35
C PRO A 51 63.88 -23.20 -5.04
N ALA A 52 62.80 -23.80 -4.50
CA ALA A 52 62.92 -24.91 -3.54
C ALA A 52 61.75 -25.92 -3.56
N ARG A 53 62.10 -27.17 -3.87
CA ARG A 53 61.45 -28.46 -3.55
C ARG A 53 62.59 -29.38 -3.08
N PRO A 54 62.33 -30.56 -2.46
CA PRO A 54 61.49 -30.90 -1.31
C PRO A 54 62.39 -31.38 -0.12
N PRO A 55 61.89 -32.01 0.96
CA PRO A 55 61.62 -33.46 1.03
C PRO A 55 60.27 -33.78 1.73
N ALA A 56 59.60 -34.93 1.65
CA ALA A 56 59.93 -36.35 1.44
C ALA A 56 60.21 -37.19 2.72
N LYS A 57 59.26 -38.11 3.01
CA LYS A 57 59.33 -39.38 3.78
C LYS A 57 59.63 -39.36 5.30
N ALA A 58 58.79 -40.11 6.04
CA ALA A 58 59.12 -41.22 6.98
C ALA A 58 57.98 -41.38 8.02
N VAL A 59 57.61 -42.55 8.57
CA VAL A 59 57.75 -43.99 8.22
C VAL A 59 56.93 -44.79 9.28
N GLU A 60 56.28 -45.92 8.90
CA GLU A 60 55.83 -47.07 9.75
C GLU A 60 55.00 -46.78 11.05
N GLU A 61 54.30 -47.70 11.72
CA GLU A 61 53.85 -49.09 11.51
C GLU A 61 52.63 -49.30 12.43
N ASP A 62 51.66 -50.17 12.08
CA ASP A 62 51.38 -51.43 12.82
C ASP A 62 50.28 -52.24 12.09
N SER A 63 50.15 -53.53 12.41
CA SER A 63 49.44 -54.55 11.63
C SER A 63 48.67 -55.54 12.52
N GLY A 64 47.62 -56.17 11.97
CA GLY A 64 46.82 -57.19 12.66
C GLY A 64 45.32 -57.09 12.32
N ALA A 65 44.70 -57.78 11.36
CA ALA A 65 44.78 -59.14 10.81
C ALA A 65 43.54 -59.99 11.19
N LYS A 66 43.09 -60.81 10.22
CA LYS A 66 42.18 -61.98 10.29
C LYS A 66 40.65 -61.77 10.31
N GLU A 67 40.04 -62.22 9.21
CA GLU A 67 38.78 -63.00 9.22
C GLU A 67 38.98 -64.35 9.94
N PRO A 68 37.89 -65.05 10.33
CA PRO A 68 37.56 -66.27 9.55
C PRO A 68 36.05 -66.51 9.36
N ALA A 69 35.71 -67.62 8.68
CA ALA A 69 34.38 -67.96 8.18
C ALA A 69 33.67 -69.13 8.90
N ALA A 70 32.36 -69.22 8.65
CA ALA A 70 31.51 -70.42 8.47
C ALA A 70 31.18 -71.41 9.62
N GLU A 71 30.05 -72.12 9.42
CA GLU A 71 29.54 -73.36 10.07
C GLU A 71 29.02 -73.30 11.54
N SER A 72 28.04 -74.10 11.99
CA SER A 72 26.96 -74.86 11.30
C SER A 72 25.83 -75.30 12.27
N SER A 73 24.65 -75.62 11.69
CA SER A 73 23.67 -76.68 12.06
C SER A 73 23.09 -76.88 13.49
N ALA A 74 21.74 -77.02 13.58
CA ALA A 74 21.03 -78.20 14.11
C ALA A 74 19.48 -77.95 14.22
N ALA A 75 18.68 -78.99 13.95
CA ALA A 75 17.21 -79.06 14.14
C ALA A 75 16.89 -80.33 14.96
N PRO A 76 15.68 -80.92 15.01
CA PRO A 76 14.31 -80.48 14.70
C PRO A 76 13.29 -80.84 15.83
N VAL A 77 11.97 -80.69 15.60
CA VAL A 77 10.92 -81.73 15.79
C VAL A 77 9.54 -81.22 15.29
N ARG A 78 8.66 -82.15 14.88
CA ARG A 78 7.34 -82.02 14.21
C ARG A 78 6.40 -83.09 14.84
N PRO A 79 5.11 -83.28 14.47
CA PRO A 79 4.14 -82.46 13.70
C PRO A 79 2.68 -82.49 14.29
N ALA A 80 1.69 -82.13 13.44
CA ALA A 80 0.28 -82.59 13.38
C ALA A 80 -0.83 -81.67 13.96
N SER A 81 -2.07 -81.60 13.42
CA SER A 81 -2.61 -81.87 12.06
C SER A 81 -4.12 -81.50 11.97
N ARG A 82 -4.64 -81.29 10.74
CA ARG A 82 -6.05 -81.38 10.28
C ARG A 82 -7.04 -80.21 10.46
N GLU A 83 -7.74 -79.97 9.35
CA GLU A 83 -8.97 -79.20 9.06
C GLU A 83 -10.26 -79.89 9.60
N PRO A 84 -11.50 -79.56 9.15
CA PRO A 84 -12.21 -78.27 9.00
C PRO A 84 -13.64 -78.30 9.64
N GLY A 85 -14.41 -77.20 9.55
CA GLY A 85 -15.85 -77.21 9.87
C GLY A 85 -16.68 -76.21 9.05
N ARG A 86 -17.67 -76.69 8.29
CA ARG A 86 -18.61 -75.88 7.47
C ARG A 86 -19.98 -75.70 8.16
N GLY A 87 -20.69 -74.65 7.74
CA GLY A 87 -22.16 -74.58 7.73
C GLY A 87 -22.76 -73.54 8.67
N ALA A 88 -23.88 -72.89 8.42
CA ALA A 88 -24.69 -72.60 7.21
C ALA A 88 -25.98 -71.93 7.74
N SER A 89 -26.48 -70.91 7.01
CA SER A 89 -27.89 -70.46 6.94
C SER A 89 -28.80 -70.43 8.18
N ALA A 90 -29.38 -69.25 8.49
CA ALA A 90 -30.85 -69.05 8.49
C ALA A 90 -31.27 -67.57 8.72
N THR A 91 -31.69 -66.89 7.66
CA THR A 91 -32.88 -66.01 7.68
C THR A 91 -34.14 -66.89 7.41
N PRO A 92 -35.41 -66.49 7.67
CA PRO A 92 -35.97 -65.13 7.56
C PRO A 92 -37.13 -64.74 8.52
N SER A 93 -37.61 -63.48 8.39
CA SER A 93 -39.00 -62.97 8.56
C SER A 93 -38.90 -61.48 8.98
N ARG A 94 -39.30 -60.42 8.26
CA ARG A 94 -40.40 -60.08 7.31
C ARG A 94 -41.65 -59.50 8.01
N ALA A 95 -42.09 -58.33 7.51
CA ALA A 95 -43.33 -57.58 7.83
C ALA A 95 -43.39 -56.85 9.20
N ALA A 96 -44.01 -55.68 9.34
CA ALA A 96 -44.44 -54.65 8.35
C ALA A 96 -44.77 -53.30 9.04
N ALA A 97 -44.79 -52.22 8.23
CA ALA A 97 -45.61 -50.99 8.31
C ALA A 97 -45.92 -50.29 9.65
N GLY A 98 -45.75 -48.95 9.72
CA GLY A 98 -46.16 -48.19 10.92
C GLY A 98 -45.96 -46.66 10.94
N ALA A 99 -46.43 -45.94 9.91
CA ALA A 99 -46.93 -44.55 9.92
C ALA A 99 -46.34 -43.41 10.83
N SER A 100 -46.12 -42.29 10.15
CA SER A 100 -46.45 -40.90 10.54
C SER A 100 -45.60 -40.11 11.54
N ALA A 101 -45.26 -38.90 11.09
CA ALA A 101 -44.69 -37.82 11.88
C ALA A 101 -45.69 -37.17 12.86
N ARG A 102 -45.19 -36.60 13.96
CA ARG A 102 -45.20 -35.15 14.22
C ARG A 102 -44.36 -34.77 15.45
N THR A 103 -43.91 -33.52 15.48
CA THR A 103 -43.21 -32.86 16.59
C THR A 103 -44.13 -32.62 17.80
N PRO A 104 -43.55 -32.38 19.00
CA PRO A 104 -43.67 -31.03 19.55
C PRO A 104 -42.42 -30.49 20.30
N ARG A 105 -42.47 -29.20 20.65
CA ARG A 105 -41.48 -28.42 21.43
C ARG A 105 -41.67 -28.61 22.97
N PRO A 106 -40.73 -28.13 23.82
CA PRO A 106 -40.54 -28.62 25.20
C PRO A 106 -41.20 -27.78 26.31
N ALA A 107 -41.18 -28.32 27.54
CA ALA A 107 -41.49 -27.60 28.79
C ALA A 107 -40.61 -28.10 29.98
N ALA A 108 -40.48 -27.25 31.00
CA ALA A 108 -39.42 -27.15 32.01
C ALA A 108 -39.61 -27.92 33.35
N GLY A 109 -38.54 -27.95 34.17
CA GLY A 109 -38.54 -28.21 35.63
C GLY A 109 -37.15 -28.69 36.13
N ARG A 110 -36.33 -27.94 36.89
CA ARG A 110 -36.37 -27.56 38.34
C ARG A 110 -36.20 -28.76 39.30
N ALA A 111 -35.45 -28.72 40.42
CA ALA A 111 -34.71 -27.63 41.13
C ALA A 111 -33.66 -28.17 42.17
N GLY A 112 -32.90 -27.26 42.80
CA GLY A 112 -32.06 -27.47 44.01
C GLY A 112 -30.76 -26.61 43.96
N ALA A 113 -30.60 -25.45 44.60
CA ALA A 113 -30.66 -25.09 46.04
C ALA A 113 -29.52 -25.77 46.83
N ARG A 114 -28.62 -25.08 47.58
CA ARG A 114 -28.50 -23.68 48.08
C ARG A 114 -27.00 -23.27 48.16
N ASP A 115 -26.54 -22.04 48.45
CA ASP A 115 -26.97 -20.62 48.34
C ASP A 115 -25.68 -19.75 48.55
N ALA A 116 -25.78 -18.42 48.71
CA ALA A 116 -24.71 -17.44 49.08
C ALA A 116 -23.65 -17.10 47.99
N SER A 117 -23.03 -15.91 47.96
CA SER A 117 -23.41 -14.59 48.54
C SER A 117 -22.76 -13.39 47.80
N ALA A 118 -23.56 -12.33 47.60
CA ALA A 118 -23.25 -10.91 47.32
C ALA A 118 -21.99 -10.50 46.47
N PRO A 119 -22.25 -9.80 45.35
CA PRO A 119 -21.60 -8.51 45.09
C PRO A 119 -22.59 -7.39 44.70
N ALA A 120 -22.17 -6.12 44.83
CA ALA A 120 -23.05 -4.96 44.63
C ALA A 120 -22.73 -4.13 43.36
N LYS A 121 -23.73 -4.02 42.48
CA LYS A 121 -24.22 -2.80 41.78
C LYS A 121 -23.19 -1.95 40.98
N ARG A 122 -23.43 -1.57 39.71
CA ARG A 122 -24.68 -1.09 39.07
C ARG A 122 -24.74 -1.39 37.55
N LYS A 123 -25.90 -1.09 36.93
CA LYS A 123 -26.39 -1.56 35.62
C LYS A 123 -26.38 -0.46 34.50
N PRO A 124 -26.66 -0.81 33.21
CA PRO A 124 -26.37 0.03 32.03
C PRO A 124 -27.52 0.97 31.57
N PRO A 125 -27.33 1.79 30.50
CA PRO A 125 -28.30 2.79 30.05
C PRO A 125 -28.95 2.55 28.65
N VAL A 126 -30.28 2.72 28.56
CA VAL A 126 -31.10 3.13 27.38
C VAL A 126 -32.56 3.37 27.88
N PRO A 127 -33.49 4.07 27.17
CA PRO A 127 -33.38 4.85 25.92
C PRO A 127 -34.11 6.25 25.87
N TRP A 128 -33.67 7.10 24.91
CA TRP A 128 -34.45 7.97 23.98
C TRP A 128 -35.56 9.00 24.40
N LEU A 129 -35.59 10.09 23.58
CA LEU A 129 -36.69 11.04 23.23
C LEU A 129 -36.84 12.42 23.96
N VAL A 130 -36.50 13.47 23.19
CA VAL A 130 -37.33 14.66 22.83
C VAL A 130 -37.40 15.93 23.72
N ALA A 131 -37.28 17.06 22.98
CA ALA A 131 -37.72 18.44 23.23
C ALA A 131 -37.14 19.28 24.40
N GLY A 132 -36.39 20.32 24.01
CA GLY A 132 -36.98 21.67 23.90
C GLY A 132 -36.81 22.64 25.09
N GLY A 133 -36.63 23.92 24.75
CA GLY A 133 -37.05 25.05 25.61
C GLY A 133 -35.98 25.74 26.45
N ILE A 134 -35.44 26.84 25.91
CA ILE A 134 -35.52 28.22 26.46
C ILE A 134 -35.65 28.36 27.99
N GLY A 135 -34.81 29.22 28.60
CA GLY A 135 -35.21 29.95 29.81
C GLY A 135 -34.07 30.48 30.68
N ALA A 136 -33.80 31.79 30.61
CA ALA A 136 -33.10 32.52 31.68
C ALA A 136 -34.02 32.60 32.93
N ALA A 137 -33.58 32.94 34.15
CA ALA A 137 -33.02 34.24 34.53
C ALA A 137 -32.88 34.33 36.08
N VAL A 138 -32.44 35.51 36.57
CA VAL A 138 -32.50 36.03 37.97
C VAL A 138 -31.59 35.28 38.97
N ALA A 139 -30.52 35.81 39.59
CA ALA A 139 -30.08 37.14 40.07
C ALA A 139 -30.24 37.39 41.59
N LEU A 140 -29.35 38.26 42.09
CA LEU A 140 -29.31 38.99 43.38
C LEU A 140 -28.76 38.33 44.69
N ALA A 141 -27.62 38.91 45.09
CA ALA A 141 -27.37 39.61 46.37
C ALA A 141 -27.01 38.88 47.69
N GLY A 142 -26.14 39.53 48.48
CA GLY A 142 -25.83 39.19 49.90
C GLY A 142 -24.34 38.92 50.20
N LEU A 143 -23.42 39.88 50.01
CA LEU A 143 -22.83 40.79 51.04
C LEU A 143 -21.86 40.18 52.10
N ILE A 144 -20.61 40.70 52.12
CA ILE A 144 -19.76 41.05 53.30
C ILE A 144 -19.20 39.89 54.18
N ALA A 145 -17.93 39.87 54.61
CA ALA A 145 -16.70 40.66 54.31
C ALA A 145 -15.43 39.96 54.87
N LEU A 146 -14.22 40.40 54.45
CA LEU A 146 -13.01 40.48 55.32
C LEU A 146 -11.84 41.29 54.68
N VAL A 147 -11.83 42.59 54.98
CA VAL A 147 -10.72 43.44 55.49
C VAL A 147 -9.24 43.16 55.05
N THR A 148 -8.78 44.03 54.13
CA THR A 148 -7.49 44.79 54.06
C THR A 148 -6.09 44.16 53.99
N GLY A 149 -5.26 44.79 53.12
CA GLY A 149 -3.78 44.78 53.11
C GLY A 149 -3.21 44.25 51.79
N GLY A 150 -2.39 44.94 51.00
CA GLY A 150 -1.81 46.28 51.13
C GLY A 150 -0.40 46.30 50.50
N GLY A 151 -0.25 46.76 49.25
CA GLY A 151 1.06 46.82 48.57
C GLY A 151 0.98 47.22 47.09
N ARG A 152 1.70 48.28 46.70
CA ARG A 152 1.71 48.84 45.32
C ARG A 152 2.68 48.09 44.39
N PRO A 153 2.44 48.11 43.05
CA PRO A 153 3.42 47.69 42.06
C PRO A 153 4.44 48.78 41.73
N ALA A 154 5.58 48.39 41.16
CA ALA A 154 6.56 49.29 40.56
C ALA A 154 6.94 48.80 39.15
N SER A 155 6.62 49.61 38.13
CA SER A 155 7.28 49.59 36.82
C SER A 155 8.72 50.13 36.97
N PRO A 156 9.62 50.03 35.97
CA PRO A 156 9.60 51.08 34.92
C PRO A 156 10.27 50.77 33.56
N LYS A 157 10.23 51.79 32.69
CA LYS A 157 11.10 52.11 31.52
C LYS A 157 10.80 51.51 30.13
N ARG A 158 10.24 52.39 29.29
CA ARG A 158 10.52 52.49 27.85
C ARG A 158 12.00 52.84 27.59
N ALA A 159 12.51 52.46 26.43
CA ALA A 159 13.53 53.19 25.66
C ALA A 159 13.16 53.11 24.16
N ALA A 160 13.58 54.08 23.34
CA ALA A 160 13.03 54.34 22.00
C ALA A 160 14.08 54.21 20.84
N PRO A 161 14.12 55.04 19.77
CA PRO A 161 13.77 54.55 18.42
C PRO A 161 14.84 54.79 17.32
N ALA A 162 14.67 54.13 16.17
CA ALA A 162 15.26 54.44 14.85
C ALA A 162 14.62 53.49 13.80
N ARG A 163 14.49 53.77 12.50
CA ARG A 163 15.03 54.83 11.62
C ARG A 163 14.14 54.92 10.36
N ALA A 164 13.92 56.11 9.80
CA ALA A 164 13.32 56.29 8.47
C ALA A 164 13.86 57.58 7.82
N THR A 165 14.29 57.49 6.56
CA THR A 165 14.76 58.57 5.65
C THR A 165 15.17 57.94 4.30
N PRO A 166 15.23 58.65 3.15
CA PRO A 166 14.79 60.03 2.87
C PRO A 166 13.92 60.16 1.58
N ASP A 167 13.91 61.39 1.03
CA ASP A 167 13.36 61.90 -0.25
C ASP A 167 11.88 62.36 -0.22
N GLU A 168 11.51 63.57 -0.65
CA GLU A 168 12.27 64.65 -1.34
C GLU A 168 11.73 66.06 -0.97
N THR A 169 12.48 67.13 -1.29
CA THR A 169 12.15 68.58 -1.11
C THR A 169 12.85 69.42 -2.20
N PRO A 170 12.59 70.73 -2.40
CA PRO A 170 11.43 71.61 -2.11
C PRO A 170 10.94 72.29 -3.44
N PRO A 171 10.39 73.54 -3.53
CA PRO A 171 11.06 74.81 -3.18
C PRO A 171 10.18 75.88 -2.49
N ALA A 172 10.78 77.03 -2.15
CA ALA A 172 10.25 78.07 -1.27
C ALA A 172 9.48 79.22 -1.95
N ALA A 173 8.60 79.90 -1.20
CA ALA A 173 8.24 81.32 -1.34
C ALA A 173 7.48 81.82 -0.07
N PRO A 174 7.23 83.14 0.08
CA PRO A 174 7.99 84.06 0.94
C PRO A 174 7.34 84.30 2.33
N PRO A 175 8.03 84.96 3.28
CA PRO A 175 7.39 85.40 4.53
C PRO A 175 6.31 86.43 4.21
N ARG A 176 5.04 86.11 4.51
CA ARG A 176 3.94 87.07 4.38
C ARG A 176 4.04 88.13 5.47
N THR A 177 4.25 89.36 5.03
CA THR A 177 4.07 90.58 5.80
C THR A 177 2.66 90.64 6.40
N ALA A 178 2.56 90.45 7.71
CA ALA A 178 1.35 90.83 8.44
C ALA A 178 1.32 92.36 8.51
N ALA A 179 0.41 92.98 7.75
CA ALA A 179 0.18 94.42 7.85
C ALA A 179 -0.32 94.77 9.26
N VAL A 180 0.36 95.71 9.92
CA VAL A 180 -0.06 96.28 11.19
C VAL A 180 -1.17 97.31 10.93
N PRO A 181 -2.41 97.12 11.43
CA PRO A 181 -3.38 98.20 11.50
C PRO A 181 -3.19 98.94 12.81
N GLY A 182 -2.75 100.19 12.74
CA GLY A 182 -2.75 101.12 13.87
C GLY A 182 -1.37 101.48 14.39
N SER A 183 -0.83 102.57 13.86
CA SER A 183 0.02 103.48 14.64
C SER A 183 -0.83 104.17 15.72
N ALA A 184 -1.26 103.41 16.73
CA ALA A 184 -1.66 103.99 18.00
C ALA A 184 -0.43 104.71 18.56
N ARG A 185 -0.52 106.04 18.69
CA ARG A 185 0.57 106.89 19.16
C ARG A 185 1.17 106.33 20.45
N GLU A 186 2.49 106.37 20.57
CA GLU A 186 3.19 106.34 21.85
C GLU A 186 2.92 107.65 22.61
N GLY A 187 1.67 107.86 23.02
CA GLY A 187 1.36 108.65 24.19
C GLY A 187 1.43 107.69 25.37
N GLY A 188 2.42 107.85 26.25
CA GLY A 188 2.40 107.15 27.53
C GLY A 188 1.08 107.48 28.23
N ALA A 189 0.35 106.45 28.65
CA ALA A 189 -0.89 106.63 29.41
C ALA A 189 -0.59 107.54 30.61
N SER A 190 -1.42 108.55 30.84
CA SER A 190 -1.16 109.49 31.93
C SER A 190 -1.20 108.77 33.28
N ASP A 191 -0.46 109.30 34.25
CA ASP A 191 -0.39 108.77 35.61
C ASP A 191 -1.79 108.63 36.26
N ALA A 192 -2.76 109.43 35.81
CA ALA A 192 -4.17 109.36 36.19
C ALA A 192 -4.92 108.20 35.52
N GLU A 193 -4.68 107.93 34.24
CA GLU A 193 -5.30 106.82 33.49
C GLU A 193 -4.75 105.46 33.96
N LEU A 194 -3.45 105.37 34.24
CA LEU A 194 -2.85 104.18 34.84
C LEU A 194 -3.42 103.91 36.23
N LYS A 195 -3.48 104.89 37.13
CA LYS A 195 -4.11 104.72 38.46
C LYS A 195 -5.60 104.39 38.39
N ALA A 196 -6.32 104.93 37.40
CA ALA A 196 -7.72 104.58 37.15
C ALA A 196 -7.87 103.12 36.67
N PHE A 197 -6.98 102.65 35.78
CA PHE A 197 -6.96 101.27 35.33
C PHE A 197 -6.51 100.31 36.44
N GLU A 198 -5.47 100.62 37.23
CA GLU A 198 -5.05 99.84 38.40
C GLU A 198 -6.18 99.68 39.41
N LYS A 199 -6.94 100.76 39.67
CA LYS A 199 -8.15 100.67 40.50
C LYS A 199 -9.21 99.78 39.86
N LYS A 200 -9.52 99.94 38.57
CA LYS A 200 -10.51 99.10 37.87
C LYS A 200 -10.07 97.63 37.78
N LEU A 201 -8.76 97.37 37.68
CA LEU A 201 -8.13 96.05 37.72
C LEU A 201 -8.28 95.43 39.11
N ALA A 202 -8.01 96.18 40.18
CA ALA A 202 -8.21 95.74 41.55
C ALA A 202 -9.69 95.47 41.88
N ASP A 203 -10.59 96.37 41.48
CA ASP A 203 -12.05 96.22 41.64
C ASP A 203 -12.58 95.01 40.84
N THR A 204 -12.10 94.81 39.60
CA THR A 204 -12.42 93.62 38.79
C THR A 204 -11.88 92.35 39.45
N LEU A 205 -10.61 92.32 39.88
CA LEU A 205 -10.02 91.17 40.59
C LEU A 205 -10.73 90.86 41.91
N ALA A 206 -11.28 91.86 42.60
CA ALA A 206 -12.13 91.66 43.78
C ALA A 206 -13.47 91.03 43.40
N ARG A 207 -14.17 91.55 42.37
CA ARG A 207 -15.42 90.98 41.86
C ARG A 207 -15.26 89.55 41.33
N LEU A 208 -14.18 89.26 40.60
CA LEU A 208 -13.87 87.93 40.08
C LEU A 208 -13.71 86.87 41.18
N LYS A 209 -13.30 87.27 42.39
CA LYS A 209 -13.21 86.38 43.56
C LYS A 209 -14.57 86.06 44.19
N THR A 210 -15.55 86.96 44.09
CA THR A 210 -16.87 86.81 44.75
C THR A 210 -18.02 86.50 43.80
N MET A 211 -17.79 86.57 42.48
CA MET A 211 -18.77 86.13 41.49
C MET A 211 -18.85 84.60 41.44
N ASP A 212 -20.04 84.08 41.19
CA ASP A 212 -20.28 82.69 40.77
C ASP A 212 -20.55 82.66 39.26
N GLY A 213 -20.29 81.53 38.61
CA GLY A 213 -20.32 81.40 37.15
C GLY A 213 -18.99 81.83 36.51
N ILE A 214 -18.47 81.00 35.60
CA ILE A 214 -17.20 81.28 34.90
C ILE A 214 -17.40 82.21 33.69
N ASP A 215 -18.56 82.12 33.03
CA ASP A 215 -18.90 82.92 31.85
C ASP A 215 -18.98 84.41 32.17
N ASP A 216 -19.64 84.77 33.29
CA ASP A 216 -19.73 86.16 33.76
C ASP A 216 -18.36 86.72 34.19
N LYS A 217 -17.46 85.86 34.69
CA LYS A 217 -16.07 86.22 35.01
C LYS A 217 -15.26 86.53 33.76
N VAL A 218 -15.39 85.69 32.72
CA VAL A 218 -14.77 85.92 31.40
C VAL A 218 -15.28 87.26 30.83
N ALA A 219 -16.60 87.48 30.81
CA ALA A 219 -17.18 88.73 30.31
C ALA A 219 -16.69 89.99 31.05
N LEU A 220 -16.52 89.92 32.37
CA LEU A 220 -15.97 91.03 33.17
C LEU A 220 -14.47 91.26 32.90
N ALA A 221 -13.68 90.19 32.75
CA ALA A 221 -12.25 90.29 32.40
C ALA A 221 -12.03 90.87 30.99
N GLU A 222 -12.94 90.61 30.05
CA GLU A 222 -12.93 91.28 28.74
C GLU A 222 -13.28 92.77 28.81
N GLU A 223 -14.23 93.16 29.66
CA GLU A 223 -14.59 94.57 29.85
C GLU A 223 -13.41 95.35 30.44
N LEU A 224 -12.70 94.74 31.39
CA LEU A 224 -11.42 95.22 31.89
C LEU A 224 -10.40 95.38 30.74
N GLY A 225 -10.17 94.33 29.93
CA GLY A 225 -9.24 94.38 28.80
C GLY A 225 -9.60 95.39 27.71
N ARG A 226 -10.89 95.67 27.49
CA ARG A 226 -11.36 96.75 26.62
C ARG A 226 -11.04 98.14 27.17
N SER A 227 -11.01 98.31 28.50
CA SER A 227 -10.67 99.57 29.18
C SER A 227 -9.18 99.79 29.48
N ALA A 228 -8.29 98.92 28.99
CA ALA A 228 -6.85 99.05 29.21
C ALA A 228 -6.24 100.19 28.37
N PRO A 229 -5.55 101.18 29.00
CA PRO A 229 -5.06 102.37 28.31
C PRO A 229 -3.81 102.11 27.46
N ASP A 230 -2.97 101.13 27.82
CA ASP A 230 -1.73 100.80 27.12
C ASP A 230 -1.56 99.29 26.84
N VAL A 231 -0.40 98.93 26.27
CA VAL A 231 -0.06 97.54 25.90
C VAL A 231 0.17 96.66 27.13
N GLN A 232 0.78 97.18 28.19
CA GLN A 232 1.12 96.41 29.39
C GLN A 232 -0.14 96.11 30.23
N SER A 233 -1.04 97.08 30.35
CA SER A 233 -2.38 96.94 30.92
C SER A 233 -3.23 95.93 30.15
N ARG A 234 -3.17 95.94 28.81
CA ARG A 234 -3.82 94.91 27.97
C ARG A 234 -3.21 93.53 28.18
N HIS A 235 -1.91 93.44 28.38
CA HIS A 235 -1.22 92.16 28.62
C HIS A 235 -1.67 91.52 29.94
N GLU A 236 -1.78 92.30 31.03
CA GLU A 236 -2.30 91.78 32.31
C GLU A 236 -3.79 91.42 32.26
N ALA A 237 -4.63 92.24 31.62
CA ALA A 237 -6.03 91.87 31.42
C ALA A 237 -6.18 90.58 30.58
N THR A 238 -5.33 90.42 29.55
CA THR A 238 -5.28 89.20 28.72
C THR A 238 -4.79 87.97 29.50
N LYS A 239 -3.87 88.10 30.46
CA LYS A 239 -3.49 86.99 31.36
C LYS A 239 -4.67 86.51 32.20
N ILE A 240 -5.42 87.45 32.79
CA ILE A 240 -6.61 87.14 33.59
C ILE A 240 -7.68 86.47 32.70
N LEU A 241 -7.92 87.01 31.51
CA LEU A 241 -8.84 86.43 30.54
C LEU A 241 -8.45 85.00 30.14
N ASN A 242 -7.20 84.76 29.74
CA ASN A 242 -6.70 83.42 29.41
C ASN A 242 -6.88 82.44 30.59
N THR A 243 -6.58 82.87 31.82
CA THR A 243 -6.73 82.02 33.03
C THR A 243 -8.19 81.63 33.28
N LEU A 244 -9.14 82.51 32.94
CA LEU A 244 -10.57 82.26 33.06
C LEU A 244 -11.12 81.44 31.89
N GLU A 245 -10.60 81.63 30.67
CA GLU A 245 -10.86 80.75 29.52
C GLU A 245 -10.39 79.31 29.81
N ASP A 246 -9.16 79.12 30.29
CA ASP A 246 -8.61 77.80 30.69
C ASP A 246 -9.46 77.12 31.79
N ALA A 247 -9.98 77.91 32.73
CA ALA A 247 -10.86 77.41 33.79
C ALA A 247 -12.28 77.07 33.29
N ALA A 248 -12.80 77.79 32.29
CA ALA A 248 -14.05 77.48 31.63
C ALA A 248 -13.95 76.18 30.82
N ASP A 249 -12.85 75.99 30.08
CA ASP A 249 -12.56 74.77 29.33
C ASP A 249 -12.48 73.54 30.24
N ALA A 250 -11.81 73.67 31.40
CA ALA A 250 -11.73 72.60 32.39
C ALA A 250 -13.11 72.21 32.98
N GLU A 251 -14.05 73.14 33.11
CA GLU A 251 -15.41 72.88 33.61
C GLU A 251 -16.31 72.29 32.50
N ASN A 252 -16.18 72.78 31.27
CA ASN A 252 -16.84 72.22 30.10
C ASN A 252 -16.39 70.77 29.83
N GLU A 253 -15.10 70.46 29.98
CA GLU A 253 -14.59 69.09 29.86
C GLU A 253 -15.20 68.14 30.91
N LYS A 254 -15.37 68.56 32.17
CA LYS A 254 -16.06 67.75 33.19
C LYS A 254 -17.51 67.44 32.80
N ARG A 255 -18.24 68.45 32.33
CA ARG A 255 -19.65 68.29 31.89
C ARG A 255 -19.75 67.30 30.72
N TYR A 256 -18.86 67.43 29.74
CA TYR A 256 -18.78 66.52 28.60
C TYR A 256 -18.48 65.07 29.04
N ARG A 257 -17.46 64.85 29.87
CA ARG A 257 -17.13 63.51 30.40
C ARG A 257 -18.29 62.89 31.17
N SER A 258 -19.02 63.67 31.97
CA SER A 258 -20.18 63.17 32.71
C SER A 258 -21.31 62.68 31.79
N VAL A 259 -21.59 63.39 30.69
CA VAL A 259 -22.56 62.91 29.67
C VAL A 259 -22.02 61.68 28.93
N GLN A 260 -20.72 61.66 28.62
CA GLN A 260 -20.06 60.53 27.97
C GLN A 260 -20.14 59.24 28.80
N GLU A 261 -19.82 59.31 30.08
CA GLU A 261 -19.93 58.20 31.03
C GLU A 261 -21.39 57.74 31.17
N LYS A 262 -22.34 58.67 31.28
CA LYS A 262 -23.78 58.35 31.41
C LYS A 262 -24.34 57.66 30.16
N ALA A 263 -24.03 58.15 28.97
CA ALA A 263 -24.49 57.56 27.72
C ALA A 263 -23.81 56.21 27.44
N ALA A 264 -22.52 56.07 27.78
CA ALA A 264 -21.82 54.78 27.71
C ALA A 264 -22.44 53.74 28.68
N ALA A 265 -22.83 54.15 29.89
CA ALA A 265 -23.53 53.29 30.84
C ALA A 265 -24.92 52.86 30.31
N LEU A 266 -25.73 53.80 29.80
CA LEU A 266 -27.04 53.49 29.21
C LEU A 266 -26.93 52.56 27.99
N ALA A 267 -25.90 52.73 27.15
CA ALA A 267 -25.61 51.80 26.05
C ALA A 267 -25.22 50.41 26.57
N GLY A 268 -24.38 50.33 27.60
CA GLY A 268 -24.02 49.07 28.28
C GLY A 268 -25.21 48.35 28.94
N GLU A 269 -26.23 49.09 29.38
CA GLU A 269 -27.52 48.56 29.84
C GLU A 269 -28.49 48.17 28.70
N GLY A 270 -28.12 48.42 27.44
CA GLY A 270 -28.95 48.14 26.26
C GLY A 270 -30.03 49.18 25.96
N LYS A 271 -30.05 50.31 26.67
CA LYS A 271 -31.02 51.41 26.55
C LYS A 271 -30.60 52.42 25.47
N LEU A 272 -30.40 51.92 24.25
CA LEU A 272 -29.82 52.68 23.14
C LEU A 272 -30.58 53.98 22.77
N PRO A 273 -31.93 54.04 22.76
CA PRO A 273 -32.65 55.30 22.51
C PRO A 273 -32.45 56.34 23.61
N GLU A 274 -32.35 55.91 24.87
CA GLU A 274 -32.13 56.78 26.03
C GLU A 274 -30.68 57.29 26.06
N ALA A 275 -29.72 56.45 25.64
CA ALA A 275 -28.32 56.84 25.46
C ALA A 275 -28.16 57.88 24.32
N ALA A 276 -28.90 57.73 23.21
CA ALA A 276 -28.93 58.71 22.13
C ALA A 276 -29.56 60.03 22.59
N ALA A 277 -30.74 59.99 23.23
CA ALA A 277 -31.42 61.18 23.75
C ALA A 277 -30.58 61.94 24.81
N ALA A 278 -29.82 61.23 25.64
CA ALA A 278 -28.87 61.84 26.58
C ALA A 278 -27.75 62.63 25.87
N TRP A 279 -27.33 62.19 24.68
CA TRP A 279 -26.33 62.88 23.85
C TRP A 279 -26.90 63.98 22.95
N GLU A 280 -28.15 63.86 22.52
CA GLU A 280 -28.85 64.88 21.74
C GLU A 280 -29.26 66.09 22.58
N SER A 281 -29.54 65.89 23.86
CA SER A 281 -29.82 66.96 24.83
C SER A 281 -28.58 67.72 25.31
N PHE A 282 -27.36 67.25 25.02
CA PHE A 282 -26.12 67.94 25.43
C PHE A 282 -25.83 69.16 24.52
N GLN A 283 -25.89 70.35 25.11
CA GLN A 283 -25.54 71.62 24.48
C GLN A 283 -24.16 72.10 24.98
N PRO A 284 -23.10 72.05 24.16
CA PRO A 284 -21.78 72.56 24.54
C PRO A 284 -21.74 74.10 24.58
N VAL A 285 -21.13 74.66 25.63
CA VAL A 285 -20.77 76.09 25.71
C VAL A 285 -19.40 76.29 25.04
N TYR A 286 -19.16 77.47 24.44
CA TYR A 286 -18.06 77.68 23.50
C TYR A 286 -16.88 78.46 24.09
N ASP A 287 -15.67 77.95 23.87
CA ASP A 287 -14.46 78.78 23.87
C ASP A 287 -14.44 79.72 22.64
N ARG A 288 -13.80 80.89 22.76
CA ARG A 288 -13.77 81.91 21.69
C ARG A 288 -12.98 81.50 20.43
N ARG A 289 -12.15 80.47 20.52
CA ARG A 289 -11.27 79.98 19.47
C ARG A 289 -11.89 78.78 18.72
N GLY A 290 -13.03 78.27 19.21
CA GLY A 290 -13.77 77.14 18.66
C GLY A 290 -13.05 75.79 18.79
N SER A 291 -12.01 75.71 19.62
CA SER A 291 -11.07 74.59 19.66
C SER A 291 -11.71 73.35 20.31
N TRP A 292 -12.21 73.50 21.53
CA TRP A 292 -12.81 72.40 22.30
C TRP A 292 -14.08 71.84 21.62
N LYS A 293 -14.86 72.74 20.99
CA LYS A 293 -16.02 72.41 20.15
C LYS A 293 -15.70 71.36 19.07
N SER A 294 -14.57 71.51 18.38
CA SER A 294 -14.18 70.62 17.27
C SER A 294 -13.94 69.18 17.76
N LYS A 295 -13.28 69.02 18.90
CA LYS A 295 -13.01 67.73 19.55
C LYS A 295 -14.29 67.08 20.06
N ALA A 296 -15.08 67.81 20.84
CA ALA A 296 -16.33 67.30 21.41
C ALA A 296 -17.37 66.91 20.34
N ALA A 297 -17.42 67.64 19.22
CA ALA A 297 -18.29 67.29 18.10
C ALA A 297 -17.87 65.97 17.42
N GLY A 298 -16.57 65.77 17.18
CA GLY A 298 -16.05 64.52 16.61
C GLY A 298 -16.27 63.30 17.50
N GLU A 299 -16.04 63.44 18.81
CA GLU A 299 -16.25 62.36 19.78
C GLU A 299 -17.75 62.05 20.01
N ARG A 300 -18.63 63.07 19.97
CA ARG A 300 -20.10 62.89 20.03
C ARG A 300 -20.61 62.11 18.81
N GLU A 301 -20.18 62.48 17.61
CA GLU A 301 -20.58 61.83 16.36
C GLU A 301 -20.18 60.34 16.36
N ALA A 302 -18.93 60.04 16.73
CA ALA A 302 -18.44 58.67 16.82
C ALA A 302 -19.24 57.80 17.80
N LEU A 303 -19.69 58.36 18.94
CA LEU A 303 -20.43 57.60 19.95
C LEU A 303 -21.91 57.40 19.58
N LEU A 304 -22.55 58.38 18.92
CA LEU A 304 -23.90 58.20 18.34
C LEU A 304 -23.90 57.12 17.24
N GLN A 305 -22.88 57.12 16.38
CA GLN A 305 -22.69 56.09 15.35
C GLN A 305 -22.50 54.68 15.96
N ARG A 306 -21.78 54.57 17.08
CA ARG A 306 -21.61 53.32 17.83
C ARG A 306 -22.93 52.80 18.43
N ILE A 307 -23.75 53.69 19.01
CA ILE A 307 -25.08 53.36 19.55
C ILE A 307 -26.00 52.84 18.43
N ALA A 308 -25.98 53.48 17.25
CA ALA A 308 -26.76 53.03 16.09
C ALA A 308 -26.31 51.65 15.56
N TRP A 309 -25.00 51.37 15.57
CA TRP A 309 -24.45 50.07 15.19
C TRP A 309 -24.90 48.92 16.12
N GLU A 310 -24.89 49.14 17.44
CA GLU A 310 -25.31 48.11 18.41
C GLU A 310 -26.81 47.74 18.30
N ALA A 311 -27.66 48.68 17.90
CA ALA A 311 -29.06 48.40 17.59
C ALA A 311 -29.18 47.48 16.36
N ARG A 312 -28.48 47.81 15.27
CA ARG A 312 -28.56 47.08 13.99
C ARG A 312 -27.96 45.67 14.06
N ARG A 313 -26.99 45.46 14.93
CA ARG A 313 -26.32 44.16 15.12
C ARG A 313 -27.30 43.02 15.41
N LYS A 314 -28.35 43.25 16.20
CA LYS A 314 -29.33 42.20 16.56
C LYS A 314 -30.15 41.74 15.35
N GLU A 315 -30.55 42.66 14.48
CA GLU A 315 -31.26 42.35 13.24
C GLU A 315 -30.38 41.52 12.29
N ILE A 316 -29.08 41.84 12.20
CA ILE A 316 -28.10 41.07 11.42
C ILE A 316 -27.91 39.66 12.02
N GLU A 317 -27.80 39.54 13.34
CA GLU A 317 -27.73 38.26 14.05
C GLU A 317 -28.93 37.36 13.76
N GLU A 318 -30.14 37.92 13.76
CA GLU A 318 -31.38 37.21 13.46
C GLU A 318 -31.49 36.81 11.96
N ALA A 319 -31.20 37.73 11.05
CA ALA A 319 -31.23 37.45 9.61
C ALA A 319 -30.24 36.33 9.22
N VAL A 320 -29.04 36.33 9.81
CA VAL A 320 -28.06 35.25 9.63
C VAL A 320 -28.54 33.91 10.21
N ALA A 321 -29.14 33.92 11.41
CA ALA A 321 -29.68 32.70 12.03
C ALA A 321 -30.82 32.08 11.21
N GLN A 322 -31.58 32.90 10.48
CA GLN A 322 -32.68 32.48 9.61
C GLN A 322 -32.26 32.24 8.14
N GLY A 323 -30.97 32.39 7.80
CA GLY A 323 -30.46 32.18 6.45
C GLY A 323 -30.80 33.27 5.43
N ARG A 324 -31.28 34.44 5.89
CA ARG A 324 -31.63 35.61 5.08
C ARG A 324 -30.38 36.46 4.79
N PHE A 325 -29.40 35.86 4.12
CA PHE A 325 -28.05 36.46 3.98
C PHE A 325 -28.02 37.77 3.18
N ASP A 326 -28.76 37.86 2.07
CA ASP A 326 -28.80 39.09 1.25
C ASP A 326 -29.50 40.24 1.99
N GLU A 327 -30.42 39.91 2.91
CA GLU A 327 -30.99 40.89 3.84
C GLU A 327 -29.97 41.30 4.90
N ALA A 328 -29.23 40.37 5.51
CA ALA A 328 -28.14 40.70 6.43
C ALA A 328 -27.07 41.61 5.80
N GLU A 329 -26.73 41.39 4.52
CA GLU A 329 -25.87 42.29 3.74
C GLU A 329 -26.52 43.65 3.49
N THR A 330 -27.82 43.70 3.18
CA THR A 330 -28.59 44.95 3.04
C THR A 330 -28.66 45.74 4.35
N LEU A 331 -28.82 45.05 5.49
CA LEU A 331 -28.83 45.65 6.82
C LEU A 331 -27.45 46.25 7.18
N MET A 332 -26.36 45.62 6.76
CA MET A 332 -25.00 46.19 6.84
C MET A 332 -24.76 47.35 5.85
N GLY A 333 -25.38 47.31 4.67
CA GLY A 333 -25.23 48.36 3.65
C GLY A 333 -25.86 49.70 4.02
N ARG A 334 -26.73 49.73 5.03
CA ARG A 334 -27.41 50.94 5.54
C ARG A 334 -26.67 51.65 6.67
N ILE A 335 -25.44 51.24 7.00
CA ILE A 335 -24.60 51.92 7.99
C ILE A 335 -24.02 53.20 7.36
N PRO A 336 -24.03 54.36 8.05
CA PRO A 336 -23.39 55.58 7.56
C PRO A 336 -21.89 55.37 7.29
N ALA A 337 -21.44 55.71 6.07
CA ALA A 337 -20.03 55.73 5.74
C ALA A 337 -19.32 56.84 6.53
N GLY A 338 -18.46 56.46 7.49
CA GLY A 338 -17.80 57.41 8.39
C GLY A 338 -17.70 56.96 9.86
N ALA A 339 -18.28 55.81 10.23
CA ALA A 339 -18.36 55.29 11.61
C ALA A 339 -17.03 54.93 12.33
N GLY A 340 -15.89 55.40 11.82
CA GLY A 340 -14.55 55.14 12.35
C GLY A 340 -14.01 53.72 12.09
N PRO A 341 -12.70 53.51 12.28
CA PRO A 341 -12.03 52.25 11.94
C PRO A 341 -12.51 51.04 12.76
N GLU A 342 -13.03 51.25 13.97
CA GLU A 342 -13.60 50.15 14.79
C GLU A 342 -14.89 49.57 14.16
N ALA A 343 -15.77 50.43 13.63
CA ALA A 343 -17.01 50.00 12.99
C ALA A 343 -16.74 49.27 11.66
N GLU A 344 -15.75 49.71 10.89
CA GLU A 344 -15.32 49.02 9.67
C GLU A 344 -14.73 47.64 9.96
N ALA A 345 -13.90 47.51 11.01
CA ALA A 345 -13.35 46.23 11.45
C ALA A 345 -14.46 45.27 11.93
N LEU A 346 -15.45 45.78 12.66
CA LEU A 346 -16.64 45.03 13.08
C LEU A 346 -17.49 44.58 11.86
N ALA A 347 -17.74 45.46 10.90
CA ALA A 347 -18.46 45.13 9.67
C ALA A 347 -17.70 44.10 8.81
N ALA A 348 -16.37 44.18 8.72
CA ALA A 348 -15.54 43.18 8.07
C ALA A 348 -15.63 41.81 8.78
N GLY A 349 -15.63 41.79 10.11
CA GLY A 349 -15.89 40.59 10.91
C GLY A 349 -17.26 39.98 10.64
N TRP A 350 -18.31 40.79 10.49
CA TRP A 350 -19.66 40.33 10.15
C TRP A 350 -19.78 39.81 8.72
N ARG A 351 -19.20 40.50 7.72
CA ARG A 351 -19.12 40.01 6.34
C ARG A 351 -18.47 38.62 6.28
N LYS A 352 -17.38 38.40 7.02
CA LYS A 352 -16.75 37.07 7.15
C LYS A 352 -17.69 36.04 7.75
N ARG A 353 -18.37 36.36 8.86
CA ARG A 353 -19.36 35.45 9.51
C ARG A 353 -20.55 35.12 8.61
N ILE A 354 -21.04 36.09 7.82
CA ILE A 354 -22.12 35.89 6.84
C ILE A 354 -21.66 34.96 5.72
N ALA A 355 -20.46 35.18 5.16
CA ALA A 355 -19.89 34.29 4.14
C ALA A 355 -19.66 32.85 4.66
N GLU A 356 -19.19 32.70 5.90
CA GLU A 356 -19.03 31.40 6.56
C GLU A 356 -20.39 30.71 6.80
N ALA A 357 -21.41 31.44 7.26
CA ALA A 357 -22.76 30.93 7.47
C ALA A 357 -23.47 30.56 6.16
N ARG A 358 -23.31 31.36 5.11
CA ARG A 358 -23.82 31.10 3.75
C ARG A 358 -23.22 29.79 3.21
N LYS A 359 -21.90 29.66 3.27
CA LYS A 359 -21.16 28.44 2.88
C LYS A 359 -21.60 27.20 3.68
N ALA A 360 -21.86 27.34 4.98
CA ALA A 360 -22.38 26.25 5.81
C ALA A 360 -23.83 25.86 5.44
N GLY A 361 -24.68 26.84 5.15
CA GLY A 361 -26.05 26.64 4.67
C GLY A 361 -26.10 25.93 3.32
N ASP A 362 -25.26 26.33 2.37
CA ASP A 362 -25.18 25.70 1.05
C ASP A 362 -24.61 24.27 1.14
N ALA A 363 -23.60 24.03 1.97
CA ALA A 363 -23.09 22.68 2.25
C ALA A 363 -24.17 21.77 2.87
N ARG A 364 -25.00 22.32 3.76
CA ARG A 364 -26.14 21.60 4.35
C ARG A 364 -27.19 21.24 3.30
N LYS A 365 -27.60 22.20 2.44
CA LYS A 365 -28.54 21.94 1.33
C LYS A 365 -28.00 20.88 0.37
N ALA A 366 -26.70 20.90 0.07
CA ALA A 366 -26.06 19.89 -0.76
C ALA A 366 -26.12 18.48 -0.12
N ALA A 367 -25.88 18.38 1.20
CA ALA A 367 -26.01 17.12 1.93
C ALA A 367 -27.48 16.62 2.00
N GLU A 368 -28.44 17.51 2.25
CA GLU A 368 -29.88 17.18 2.23
C GLU A 368 -30.31 16.69 0.83
N SER A 369 -29.82 17.33 -0.25
CA SER A 369 -30.02 16.89 -1.63
C SER A 369 -29.37 15.53 -1.94
N ARG A 370 -28.14 15.27 -1.46
CA ARG A 370 -27.50 13.94 -1.54
C ARG A 370 -28.35 12.87 -0.87
N ARG A 371 -28.83 13.11 0.35
CA ARG A 371 -29.69 12.18 1.10
C ARG A 371 -31.00 11.90 0.38
N ALA A 372 -31.63 12.93 -0.20
CA ALA A 372 -32.83 12.75 -1.02
C ALA A 372 -32.55 11.85 -2.25
N ARG A 373 -31.40 12.01 -2.92
CA ARG A 373 -30.98 11.11 -4.02
C ARG A 373 -30.77 9.67 -3.57
N PHE A 374 -30.11 9.45 -2.42
CA PHE A 374 -29.91 8.09 -1.86
C PHE A 374 -31.23 7.42 -1.47
N GLU A 375 -32.13 8.14 -0.77
CA GLU A 375 -33.45 7.62 -0.39
C GLU A 375 -34.33 7.33 -1.61
N ALA A 376 -34.31 8.19 -2.64
CA ALA A 376 -35.01 7.93 -3.90
C ALA A 376 -34.45 6.71 -4.66
N GLY A 377 -33.14 6.44 -4.54
CA GLY A 377 -32.49 5.27 -5.13
C GLY A 377 -32.66 3.96 -4.33
N ARG A 378 -33.05 4.01 -3.05
CA ARG A 378 -33.12 2.83 -2.17
C ARG A 378 -34.05 1.72 -2.71
N PRO A 379 -35.28 1.96 -3.20
CA PRO A 379 -36.16 0.89 -3.69
C PRO A 379 -35.57 0.10 -4.86
N GLU A 380 -34.82 0.78 -5.73
CA GLU A 380 -34.12 0.20 -6.88
C GLU A 380 -32.90 -0.61 -6.44
N ALA A 381 -32.09 -0.10 -5.49
CA ALA A 381 -31.00 -0.86 -4.88
C ALA A 381 -31.51 -2.13 -4.18
N GLU A 382 -32.62 -2.03 -3.44
CA GLU A 382 -33.29 -3.19 -2.83
C GLU A 382 -33.83 -4.19 -3.85
N ARG A 383 -34.34 -3.72 -5.01
CA ARG A 383 -34.74 -4.61 -6.11
C ARG A 383 -33.54 -5.40 -6.62
N ARG A 384 -32.42 -4.72 -6.94
CA ARG A 384 -31.18 -5.38 -7.39
C ARG A 384 -30.65 -6.40 -6.38
N ILE A 385 -30.73 -6.11 -5.08
CA ILE A 385 -30.34 -7.07 -4.03
C ILE A 385 -31.28 -8.29 -4.00
N ARG A 386 -32.60 -8.12 -4.14
CA ARG A 386 -33.56 -9.23 -4.18
C ARG A 386 -33.32 -10.10 -5.42
N GLU A 387 -33.13 -9.49 -6.58
CA GLU A 387 -32.82 -10.17 -7.85
C GLU A 387 -31.50 -10.95 -7.77
N ALA A 388 -30.42 -10.30 -7.31
CA ALA A 388 -29.12 -10.94 -7.13
C ALA A 388 -29.16 -12.10 -6.11
N ARG A 389 -29.90 -11.96 -5.00
CA ARG A 389 -30.10 -13.05 -4.02
C ARG A 389 -30.86 -14.24 -4.62
N ALA A 390 -31.96 -13.97 -5.34
CA ALA A 390 -32.74 -15.02 -6.01
C ALA A 390 -31.91 -15.74 -7.08
N GLU A 391 -31.03 -15.04 -7.78
CA GLU A 391 -30.09 -15.64 -8.72
C GLU A 391 -29.04 -16.53 -8.03
N VAL A 392 -28.40 -16.05 -6.96
CA VAL A 392 -27.45 -16.85 -6.16
C VAL A 392 -28.12 -18.12 -5.63
N GLU A 393 -29.35 -18.02 -5.12
CA GLU A 393 -30.11 -19.15 -4.60
C GLU A 393 -30.45 -20.15 -5.72
N ARG A 394 -30.88 -19.67 -6.90
CA ARG A 394 -31.14 -20.48 -8.09
C ARG A 394 -29.88 -21.23 -8.56
N GLU A 395 -28.73 -20.57 -8.61
CA GLU A 395 -27.45 -21.18 -9.01
C GLU A 395 -26.90 -22.16 -7.98
N ALA A 396 -27.06 -21.86 -6.69
CA ALA A 396 -26.71 -22.77 -5.61
C ALA A 396 -27.58 -24.04 -5.67
N LYS A 397 -28.88 -23.89 -5.92
CA LYS A 397 -29.81 -25.01 -6.13
C LYS A 397 -29.43 -25.84 -7.37
N ALA A 398 -29.22 -25.20 -8.51
CA ALA A 398 -28.82 -25.90 -9.75
C ALA A 398 -27.46 -26.63 -9.59
N SER A 399 -26.52 -26.03 -8.86
CA SER A 399 -25.25 -26.67 -8.52
C SER A 399 -25.41 -27.85 -7.57
N ALA A 400 -26.24 -27.74 -6.53
CA ALA A 400 -26.53 -28.85 -5.63
C ALA A 400 -27.24 -30.01 -6.34
N GLU A 401 -28.16 -29.72 -7.28
CA GLU A 401 -28.82 -30.72 -8.10
C GLU A 401 -27.85 -31.43 -9.05
N ARG A 402 -26.94 -30.69 -9.71
CA ARG A 402 -25.84 -31.27 -10.52
C ARG A 402 -24.94 -32.15 -9.66
N ASP A 403 -24.48 -31.62 -8.54
CA ASP A 403 -23.49 -32.28 -7.71
C ASP A 403 -24.08 -33.56 -7.07
N ALA A 404 -25.37 -33.55 -6.71
CA ALA A 404 -26.10 -34.74 -6.28
C ALA A 404 -26.25 -35.80 -7.38
N ARG A 405 -26.52 -35.41 -8.65
CA ARG A 405 -26.54 -36.35 -9.79
C ARG A 405 -25.18 -37.01 -9.98
N LEU A 406 -24.11 -36.20 -10.00
CA LEU A 406 -22.74 -36.69 -10.17
C LEU A 406 -22.32 -37.58 -8.99
N ALA A 407 -22.63 -37.19 -7.75
CA ALA A 407 -22.37 -37.99 -6.55
C ALA A 407 -23.03 -39.38 -6.63
N GLY A 408 -24.30 -39.46 -7.02
CA GLY A 408 -25.02 -40.73 -7.19
C GLY A 408 -24.38 -41.62 -8.25
N ALA A 409 -24.10 -41.07 -9.43
CA ALA A 409 -23.48 -41.83 -10.52
C ALA A 409 -22.06 -42.30 -10.17
N LEU A 410 -21.23 -41.44 -9.56
CA LEU A 410 -19.88 -41.79 -9.11
C LEU A 410 -19.90 -42.88 -8.03
N LYS A 411 -20.87 -42.83 -7.11
CA LYS A 411 -21.07 -43.87 -6.08
C LYS A 411 -21.42 -45.21 -6.70
N ASP A 412 -22.40 -45.27 -7.60
CA ASP A 412 -22.82 -46.51 -8.25
C ASP A 412 -21.71 -47.12 -9.13
N LEU A 413 -20.93 -46.29 -9.81
CA LEU A 413 -19.80 -46.73 -10.63
C LEU A 413 -18.64 -47.25 -9.77
N THR A 414 -18.24 -46.52 -8.73
CA THR A 414 -17.12 -46.94 -7.85
C THR A 414 -17.50 -48.07 -6.88
N ALA A 415 -18.79 -48.29 -6.60
CA ALA A 415 -19.25 -49.49 -5.92
C ALA A 415 -19.05 -50.77 -6.76
N ARG A 416 -19.13 -50.66 -8.10
CA ARG A 416 -18.89 -51.77 -9.05
C ARG A 416 -17.41 -51.96 -9.37
N ALA A 417 -16.68 -50.85 -9.52
CA ALA A 417 -15.25 -50.82 -9.80
C ALA A 417 -14.53 -49.88 -8.82
N PRO A 418 -14.16 -50.37 -7.62
CA PRO A 418 -13.46 -49.55 -6.63
C PRO A 418 -12.13 -49.01 -7.16
N LEU A 419 -11.83 -47.76 -6.81
CA LEU A 419 -10.63 -47.05 -7.25
C LEU A 419 -9.41 -47.45 -6.41
N ARG A 420 -8.23 -47.26 -7.01
CA ARG A 420 -6.92 -47.41 -6.37
C ARG A 420 -6.18 -46.08 -6.48
N ILE A 421 -5.94 -45.44 -5.34
CA ILE A 421 -5.44 -44.06 -5.25
C ILE A 421 -4.10 -44.04 -4.50
N PRO A 422 -2.95 -43.93 -5.17
CA PRO A 422 -1.69 -43.58 -4.50
C PRO A 422 -1.85 -42.22 -3.80
N PHE A 423 -1.68 -42.21 -2.48
CA PHE A 423 -1.86 -41.03 -1.62
C PHE A 423 -0.50 -40.43 -1.23
N THR A 424 0.51 -41.28 -1.04
CA THR A 424 1.94 -40.89 -1.01
C THR A 424 2.75 -41.88 -1.85
N LYS A 425 4.08 -41.68 -1.93
CA LYS A 425 5.00 -42.61 -2.60
C LYS A 425 4.92 -44.04 -2.04
N ASP A 426 4.68 -44.16 -0.74
CA ASP A 426 4.75 -45.41 0.02
C ASP A 426 3.38 -45.88 0.54
N PHE A 427 2.29 -45.12 0.28
CA PHE A 427 0.94 -45.42 0.77
C PHE A 427 -0.11 -45.29 -0.34
N VAL A 428 -0.86 -46.38 -0.56
CA VAL A 428 -1.94 -46.47 -1.55
C VAL A 428 -3.24 -46.79 -0.85
N LEU A 429 -4.28 -46.02 -1.14
CA LEU A 429 -5.65 -46.31 -0.76
C LEU A 429 -6.22 -47.35 -1.73
N GLU A 430 -6.53 -48.53 -1.22
CA GLU A 430 -7.16 -49.63 -1.97
C GLU A 430 -8.68 -49.64 -1.74
N SER A 431 -9.43 -50.19 -2.71
CA SER A 431 -10.88 -50.36 -2.65
C SER A 431 -11.67 -49.07 -2.37
N VAL A 432 -11.26 -47.94 -2.95
CA VAL A 432 -11.86 -46.62 -2.69
C VAL A 432 -13.15 -46.42 -3.48
N GLN A 433 -14.21 -45.99 -2.79
CA GLN A 433 -15.47 -45.55 -3.36
C GLN A 433 -15.62 -44.03 -3.26
N ILE A 434 -16.35 -43.43 -4.19
CA ILE A 434 -16.76 -42.02 -4.12
C ILE A 434 -18.18 -41.98 -3.56
N ALA A 435 -18.34 -41.64 -2.29
CA ALA A 435 -19.64 -41.58 -1.61
C ALA A 435 -20.36 -40.23 -1.77
N GLY A 436 -19.67 -39.21 -2.27
CA GLY A 436 -20.20 -37.85 -2.46
C GLY A 436 -19.34 -37.03 -3.41
N PHE A 437 -19.92 -35.96 -3.95
CA PHE A 437 -19.26 -35.00 -4.83
C PHE A 437 -19.83 -33.60 -4.55
N ALA A 438 -18.98 -32.58 -4.49
CA ALA A 438 -19.36 -31.20 -4.25
C ALA A 438 -18.35 -30.26 -4.93
N GLY A 439 -18.78 -29.57 -5.99
CA GLY A 439 -17.95 -28.66 -6.78
C GLY A 439 -16.71 -29.32 -7.38
N ASP A 440 -15.59 -29.19 -6.69
CA ASP A 440 -14.24 -29.62 -7.05
C ASP A 440 -13.68 -30.74 -6.14
N ARG A 441 -14.51 -31.29 -5.24
CA ARG A 441 -14.11 -32.33 -4.27
C ARG A 441 -15.02 -33.56 -4.33
N VAL A 442 -14.43 -34.71 -4.03
CA VAL A 442 -15.11 -36.00 -3.84
C VAL A 442 -14.95 -36.48 -2.40
N LYS A 443 -16.01 -37.05 -1.82
CA LYS A 443 -15.91 -37.78 -0.57
C LYS A 443 -15.48 -39.20 -0.86
N LEU A 444 -14.21 -39.51 -0.60
CA LEU A 444 -13.64 -40.85 -0.72
C LEU A 444 -13.96 -41.67 0.54
N VAL A 445 -14.30 -42.95 0.35
CA VAL A 445 -14.55 -43.93 1.42
C VAL A 445 -13.82 -45.22 1.08
N TRP A 446 -13.09 -45.79 2.03
CA TRP A 446 -12.36 -47.05 1.89
C TRP A 446 -12.38 -47.80 3.25
N PRO A 447 -11.94 -49.06 3.35
CA PRO A 447 -12.17 -49.88 4.55
C PRO A 447 -11.61 -49.31 5.87
N GLN A 448 -10.62 -48.43 5.82
CA GLN A 448 -9.97 -47.83 7.00
C GLN A 448 -10.32 -46.35 7.23
N GLY A 449 -11.25 -45.77 6.45
CA GLY A 449 -11.69 -44.39 6.68
C GLY A 449 -12.47 -43.74 5.55
N GLU A 450 -12.74 -42.46 5.74
CA GLU A 450 -13.29 -41.56 4.72
C GLU A 450 -12.54 -40.22 4.74
N MET A 451 -12.56 -39.49 3.61
CA MET A 451 -11.98 -38.15 3.48
C MET A 451 -12.61 -37.37 2.33
N ASP A 452 -12.67 -36.04 2.45
CA ASP A 452 -12.96 -35.17 1.31
C ASP A 452 -11.66 -34.88 0.55
N TYR A 453 -11.60 -35.27 -0.71
CA TYR A 453 -10.38 -35.23 -1.53
C TYR A 453 -10.58 -34.36 -2.78
N PRO A 454 -9.65 -33.46 -3.12
CA PRO A 454 -9.74 -32.64 -4.33
C PRO A 454 -9.66 -33.49 -5.61
N VAL A 455 -10.48 -33.16 -6.62
CA VAL A 455 -10.51 -33.89 -7.90
C VAL A 455 -9.21 -33.72 -8.69
N ASP A 456 -8.56 -32.55 -8.59
CA ASP A 456 -7.26 -32.28 -9.25
C ASP A 456 -6.08 -33.07 -8.66
N LYS A 457 -6.27 -33.69 -7.49
CA LYS A 457 -5.31 -34.61 -6.85
C LYS A 457 -5.63 -36.08 -7.12
N LEU A 458 -6.70 -36.40 -7.84
CA LEU A 458 -6.98 -37.76 -8.26
C LEU A 458 -5.99 -38.21 -9.35
N PRO A 459 -5.51 -39.47 -9.31
CA PRO A 459 -4.67 -40.01 -10.37
C PRO A 459 -5.36 -39.94 -11.74
N ALA A 460 -4.60 -39.65 -12.79
CA ALA A 460 -5.14 -39.52 -14.15
C ALA A 460 -5.92 -40.77 -14.65
N HIS A 461 -5.57 -41.97 -14.17
CA HIS A 461 -6.30 -43.21 -14.47
C HIS A 461 -7.69 -43.27 -13.81
N SER A 462 -7.87 -42.61 -12.67
CA SER A 462 -9.15 -42.60 -11.94
C SER A 462 -10.15 -41.60 -12.51
N LEU A 463 -9.69 -40.58 -13.24
CA LEU A 463 -10.54 -39.51 -13.78
C LEU A 463 -11.55 -39.97 -14.84
N GLY A 464 -11.33 -41.12 -15.50
CA GLY A 464 -12.28 -41.69 -16.46
C GLY A 464 -13.63 -42.11 -15.86
N ILE A 465 -13.75 -42.16 -14.53
CA ILE A 465 -15.01 -42.40 -13.84
C ILE A 465 -16.00 -41.23 -13.98
N PHE A 466 -15.49 -39.99 -14.13
CA PHE A 466 -16.33 -38.80 -14.32
C PHE A 466 -16.94 -38.75 -15.73
N GLU A 467 -16.19 -39.15 -16.76
CA GLU A 467 -16.70 -39.28 -18.14
C GLU A 467 -17.84 -40.31 -18.21
N GLN A 468 -17.75 -41.37 -17.41
CA GLN A 468 -18.83 -42.37 -17.29
C GLN A 468 -20.03 -41.83 -16.53
N ALA A 469 -19.82 -41.08 -15.43
CA ALA A 469 -20.89 -40.42 -14.68
C ALA A 469 -21.63 -39.36 -15.50
N LEU A 470 -20.95 -38.72 -16.46
CA LEU A 470 -21.52 -37.72 -17.37
C LEU A 470 -22.39 -38.28 -18.50
N LYS A 471 -22.46 -39.59 -18.73
CA LYS A 471 -23.18 -40.17 -19.88
C LYS A 471 -24.67 -39.76 -19.98
N THR A 472 -25.27 -39.36 -18.86
CA THR A 472 -26.65 -38.84 -18.76
C THR A 472 -26.71 -37.40 -18.23
N GLY A 473 -25.59 -36.67 -18.24
CA GLY A 473 -25.44 -35.31 -17.70
C GLY A 473 -25.89 -34.21 -18.66
N SER A 474 -26.19 -33.04 -18.10
CA SER A 474 -26.53 -31.82 -18.86
C SER A 474 -25.31 -31.19 -19.54
N ALA A 475 -25.51 -30.26 -20.48
CA ALA A 475 -24.42 -29.47 -21.06
C ALA A 475 -23.59 -28.73 -19.98
N HIS A 476 -24.23 -28.21 -18.94
CA HIS A 476 -23.54 -27.60 -17.80
C HIS A 476 -22.78 -28.61 -16.92
N ASP A 477 -23.21 -29.87 -16.87
CA ASP A 477 -22.51 -30.93 -16.14
C ASP A 477 -21.19 -31.25 -16.86
N TYR A 478 -21.22 -31.39 -18.19
CA TYR A 478 -20.03 -31.53 -19.04
C TYR A 478 -19.12 -30.30 -18.98
N LEU A 479 -19.67 -29.08 -19.05
CA LEU A 479 -18.90 -27.84 -18.92
C LEU A 479 -18.17 -27.75 -17.57
N HIS A 480 -18.84 -28.14 -16.48
CA HIS A 480 -18.26 -28.14 -15.14
C HIS A 480 -17.09 -29.13 -15.01
N VAL A 481 -17.30 -30.39 -15.41
CA VAL A 481 -16.25 -31.43 -15.34
C VAL A 481 -15.10 -31.15 -16.33
N GLY A 482 -15.37 -30.54 -17.49
CA GLY A 482 -14.32 -30.09 -18.41
C GLY A 482 -13.34 -29.13 -17.74
N LYS A 483 -13.82 -28.19 -16.90
CA LYS A 483 -12.96 -27.30 -16.11
C LYS A 483 -12.20 -28.03 -15.02
N LEU A 484 -12.83 -29.01 -14.35
CA LEU A 484 -12.11 -29.87 -13.40
C LEU A 484 -10.96 -30.60 -14.09
N PHE A 485 -11.17 -31.13 -15.30
CA PHE A 485 -10.11 -31.77 -16.09
C PHE A 485 -9.00 -30.81 -16.51
N LEU A 486 -9.28 -29.53 -16.76
CA LEU A 486 -8.23 -28.51 -16.89
C LEU A 486 -7.41 -28.36 -15.61
N HIS A 487 -8.04 -28.25 -14.43
CA HIS A 487 -7.29 -28.23 -13.17
C HIS A 487 -6.47 -29.52 -12.94
N CYS A 488 -6.94 -30.67 -13.45
CA CYS A 488 -6.19 -31.94 -13.48
C CYS A 488 -5.09 -32.01 -14.56
N ARG A 489 -4.87 -30.93 -15.34
CA ARG A 489 -4.01 -30.89 -16.56
C ARG A 489 -4.36 -31.95 -17.62
N GLN A 490 -5.60 -32.45 -17.64
CA GLN A 490 -6.10 -33.43 -18.60
C GLN A 490 -6.75 -32.75 -19.81
N LEU A 491 -5.94 -32.14 -20.68
CA LEU A 491 -6.44 -31.27 -21.75
C LEU A 491 -7.37 -31.99 -22.74
N ASP A 492 -7.06 -33.21 -23.13
CA ASP A 492 -7.86 -33.97 -24.11
C ASP A 492 -9.24 -34.35 -23.55
N ARG A 493 -9.29 -34.74 -22.27
CA ARG A 493 -10.55 -35.01 -21.56
C ARG A 493 -11.40 -33.75 -21.40
N ALA A 494 -10.75 -32.62 -21.09
CA ALA A 494 -11.40 -31.33 -20.97
C ALA A 494 -12.01 -30.89 -22.30
N GLU A 495 -11.24 -30.97 -23.39
CA GLU A 495 -11.69 -30.65 -24.75
C GLU A 495 -12.86 -31.53 -25.18
N ALA A 496 -12.79 -32.85 -24.96
CA ALA A 496 -13.89 -33.76 -25.22
C ALA A 496 -15.17 -33.38 -24.43
N CYS A 497 -15.02 -32.96 -23.17
CA CYS A 497 -16.15 -32.47 -22.37
C CYS A 497 -16.74 -31.17 -22.91
N PHE A 498 -15.92 -30.19 -23.30
CA PHE A 498 -16.40 -28.94 -23.89
C PHE A 498 -17.07 -29.17 -25.26
N THR A 499 -16.47 -29.99 -26.12
CA THR A 499 -17.09 -30.42 -27.39
C THR A 499 -18.45 -31.06 -27.13
N ARG A 500 -18.56 -31.95 -26.13
CA ARG A 500 -19.82 -32.61 -25.81
C ARG A 500 -20.85 -31.66 -25.20
N ALA A 501 -20.43 -30.70 -24.39
CA ALA A 501 -21.30 -29.66 -23.85
C ALA A 501 -21.96 -28.85 -24.99
N VAL A 502 -21.16 -28.39 -25.96
CA VAL A 502 -21.62 -27.64 -27.14
C VAL A 502 -22.51 -28.47 -28.06
N GLN A 503 -22.31 -29.80 -28.13
CA GLN A 503 -23.21 -30.70 -28.87
C GLN A 503 -24.58 -30.88 -28.20
N ILE A 504 -24.65 -30.82 -26.87
CA ILE A 504 -25.90 -30.95 -26.12
C ILE A 504 -26.66 -29.62 -26.12
N ASP A 505 -25.95 -28.51 -25.95
CA ASP A 505 -26.49 -27.15 -26.00
C ASP A 505 -25.45 -26.20 -26.61
N ALA A 506 -25.70 -25.72 -27.82
CA ALA A 506 -24.79 -24.82 -28.52
C ALA A 506 -24.58 -23.47 -27.81
N SER A 507 -25.51 -23.07 -26.92
CA SER A 507 -25.45 -21.80 -26.19
C SER A 507 -24.30 -21.75 -25.17
N VAL A 508 -23.75 -22.90 -24.74
CA VAL A 508 -22.62 -22.94 -23.80
C VAL A 508 -21.26 -22.69 -24.47
N LYS A 509 -21.19 -22.60 -25.81
CA LYS A 509 -19.94 -22.38 -26.55
C LYS A 509 -19.13 -21.15 -26.09
N PRO A 510 -19.72 -19.98 -25.77
CA PRO A 510 -19.00 -18.82 -25.24
C PRO A 510 -18.44 -19.02 -23.82
N LEU A 511 -18.88 -20.08 -23.12
CA LEU A 511 -18.39 -20.47 -21.79
C LEU A 511 -17.23 -21.47 -21.87
N CYS A 512 -16.98 -22.05 -23.04
CA CYS A 512 -15.88 -22.99 -23.25
C CYS A 512 -14.53 -22.24 -23.34
N PRO A 513 -13.50 -22.65 -22.57
CA PRO A 513 -12.15 -22.09 -22.64
C PRO A 513 -11.49 -22.24 -24.01
N ASP A 514 -10.57 -21.33 -24.35
CA ASP A 514 -9.72 -21.46 -25.55
C ASP A 514 -8.67 -22.58 -25.37
N MET A 515 -9.05 -23.80 -25.77
CA MET A 515 -8.19 -24.99 -25.65
C MET A 515 -6.87 -24.86 -26.40
N ALA A 516 -6.84 -24.15 -27.54
CA ALA A 516 -5.61 -23.94 -28.28
C ALA A 516 -4.64 -23.05 -27.47
N ARG A 517 -5.14 -21.94 -26.93
CA ARG A 517 -4.34 -21.06 -26.05
C ARG A 517 -3.85 -21.77 -24.78
N ILE A 518 -4.69 -22.63 -24.19
CA ILE A 518 -4.33 -23.42 -23.01
C ILE A 518 -3.24 -24.45 -23.34
N ARG A 519 -3.36 -25.18 -24.46
CA ARG A 519 -2.32 -26.12 -24.94
C ARG A 519 -1.00 -25.40 -25.19
N LEU A 520 -1.03 -24.25 -25.89
CA LEU A 520 0.14 -23.40 -26.14
C LEU A 520 0.83 -22.91 -24.84
N ALA A 521 0.09 -22.80 -23.73
CA ALA A 521 0.60 -22.40 -22.42
C ALA A 521 1.13 -23.57 -21.56
N THR A 522 0.80 -24.83 -21.88
CA THR A 522 1.43 -26.01 -21.24
C THR A 522 2.83 -26.35 -21.76
N GLN A 523 3.28 -25.67 -22.82
CA GLN A 523 4.46 -26.01 -23.59
C GLN A 523 5.52 -24.89 -23.45
N PRO A 524 6.59 -25.10 -22.65
CA PRO A 524 7.75 -24.21 -22.57
C PRO A 524 8.46 -24.01 -23.92
N PHE A 525 8.40 -25.04 -24.76
CA PHE A 525 8.91 -25.13 -26.12
C PHE A 525 7.84 -25.76 -27.02
N ARG A 526 7.86 -25.38 -28.29
CA ARG A 526 7.07 -25.98 -29.37
C ARG A 526 7.73 -27.25 -29.92
N GLY A 527 9.05 -27.36 -29.83
CA GLY A 527 9.79 -28.60 -30.05
C GLY A 527 9.57 -29.62 -28.93
N ASP A 528 9.92 -30.88 -29.23
CA ASP A 528 9.87 -32.00 -28.31
C ASP A 528 10.83 -31.78 -27.13
N TYR A 529 10.35 -31.87 -25.88
CA TYR A 529 11.19 -31.60 -24.71
C TYR A 529 10.96 -32.61 -23.57
N ARG A 530 12.00 -32.80 -22.76
CA ARG A 530 12.00 -33.65 -21.57
C ARG A 530 12.76 -32.98 -20.44
N THR A 531 12.29 -33.16 -19.20
CA THR A 531 12.94 -32.66 -17.99
C THR A 531 13.18 -33.80 -17.00
N ALA A 532 14.35 -33.82 -16.37
CA ALA A 532 14.71 -34.75 -15.31
C ALA A 532 15.46 -34.00 -14.20
N GLY A 533 14.76 -33.65 -13.11
CA GLY A 533 15.31 -32.79 -12.08
C GLY A 533 15.65 -31.39 -12.64
N ASN A 534 16.92 -31.01 -12.57
CA ASN A 534 17.43 -29.77 -13.16
C ASN A 534 17.95 -29.94 -14.60
N HIS A 535 17.87 -31.14 -15.19
CA HIS A 535 18.33 -31.39 -16.56
C HIS A 535 17.19 -31.18 -17.56
N LEU A 536 17.42 -30.35 -18.57
CA LEU A 536 16.51 -30.11 -19.69
C LEU A 536 17.08 -30.76 -20.96
N THR A 537 16.22 -31.29 -21.81
CA THR A 537 16.55 -31.64 -23.20
C THR A 537 15.41 -31.20 -24.11
N VAL A 538 15.75 -30.59 -25.24
CA VAL A 538 14.82 -30.10 -26.27
C VAL A 538 15.35 -30.53 -27.64
N SER A 539 14.46 -30.94 -28.53
CA SER A 539 14.73 -31.29 -29.92
C SER A 539 13.65 -30.72 -30.81
N TRP A 540 14.07 -30.17 -31.95
CA TRP A 540 13.21 -29.65 -33.00
C TRP A 540 13.55 -30.40 -34.28
N ASP A 541 12.58 -31.19 -34.74
CA ASP A 541 12.64 -31.91 -36.01
C ASP A 541 11.87 -31.14 -37.11
N PHE A 542 11.16 -30.08 -36.73
CA PHE A 542 10.40 -29.18 -37.62
C PHE A 542 9.32 -29.93 -38.42
N ASP A 543 8.59 -30.81 -37.73
CA ASP A 543 7.37 -31.44 -38.24
C ASP A 543 6.18 -30.48 -38.15
N ALA A 544 6.22 -29.49 -37.25
CA ALA A 544 5.21 -28.44 -37.11
C ALA A 544 5.77 -27.04 -37.40
N ALA A 545 4.98 -26.17 -38.03
CA ALA A 545 5.39 -24.79 -38.36
C ALA A 545 5.55 -23.92 -37.11
N GLU A 546 4.86 -24.28 -36.02
CA GLU A 546 4.92 -23.64 -34.72
C GLU A 546 6.29 -23.79 -34.05
N GLU A 547 7.08 -24.82 -34.38
CA GLU A 547 8.44 -25.04 -33.84
C GLU A 547 9.37 -23.84 -34.11
N GLY A 548 9.14 -23.10 -35.20
CA GLY A 548 9.89 -21.89 -35.53
C GLY A 548 9.73 -20.77 -34.48
N GLN A 549 8.70 -20.80 -33.64
CA GLN A 549 8.46 -19.78 -32.59
C GLN A 549 9.47 -19.85 -31.43
N ASP A 550 10.17 -20.98 -31.27
CA ASP A 550 11.25 -21.10 -30.28
C ASP A 550 12.56 -20.42 -30.74
N PHE A 551 12.60 -19.93 -31.99
CA PHE A 551 13.76 -19.31 -32.62
C PHE A 551 13.49 -17.82 -32.86
N LEU A 552 14.25 -16.98 -32.16
CA LEU A 552 14.11 -15.53 -32.19
C LEU A 552 15.03 -14.96 -33.28
N PRO A 553 14.50 -14.37 -34.37
CA PRO A 553 15.32 -13.72 -35.39
C PRO A 553 15.95 -12.42 -34.88
N ASP A 554 17.16 -12.10 -35.36
CA ASP A 554 17.67 -10.73 -35.30
C ASP A 554 16.88 -9.80 -36.26
N ALA A 555 17.02 -8.48 -36.09
CA ALA A 555 16.35 -7.51 -36.95
C ALA A 555 16.70 -7.75 -38.45
N GLN A 556 15.69 -7.72 -39.31
CA GLN A 556 15.79 -8.03 -40.76
C GLN A 556 16.09 -9.50 -41.11
N VAL A 557 16.02 -10.42 -40.13
CA VAL A 557 16.04 -11.88 -40.37
C VAL A 557 14.62 -12.43 -40.33
N LYS A 558 14.31 -13.38 -41.21
CA LYS A 558 13.07 -14.16 -41.23
C LYS A 558 13.40 -15.61 -40.90
N VAL A 559 12.63 -16.19 -39.98
CA VAL A 559 12.73 -17.59 -39.56
C VAL A 559 11.40 -18.26 -39.85
N ASP A 560 11.44 -19.37 -40.58
CA ASP A 560 10.28 -20.21 -40.89
C ASP A 560 10.63 -21.66 -40.53
N ALA A 561 9.84 -22.32 -39.68
CA ALA A 561 9.86 -23.79 -39.64
C ALA A 561 8.97 -24.32 -40.77
N LEU A 562 9.53 -25.16 -41.62
CA LEU A 562 8.86 -25.74 -42.78
C LEU A 562 8.65 -27.24 -42.51
N PRO A 563 7.40 -27.68 -42.22
CA PRO A 563 7.05 -29.08 -41.96
C PRO A 563 7.75 -30.09 -42.88
N GLY A 564 8.50 -31.03 -42.29
CA GLY A 564 9.22 -32.08 -43.01
C GLY A 564 10.41 -31.61 -43.86
N THR A 565 10.80 -30.34 -43.76
CA THR A 565 11.95 -29.73 -44.48
C THR A 565 13.02 -29.22 -43.52
N GLY A 566 12.62 -28.55 -42.43
CA GLY A 566 13.52 -27.97 -41.43
C GLY A 566 13.28 -26.50 -41.12
N LEU A 567 14.14 -25.93 -40.28
CA LEU A 567 14.18 -24.50 -39.94
C LEU A 567 14.93 -23.70 -41.00
N ARG A 568 14.24 -22.80 -41.68
CA ARG A 568 14.80 -21.84 -42.62
C ARG A 568 15.14 -20.54 -41.92
N VAL A 569 16.41 -20.14 -41.97
CA VAL A 569 16.89 -18.83 -41.50
C VAL A 569 17.31 -18.02 -42.73
N SER A 570 16.65 -16.89 -42.98
CA SER A 570 16.84 -16.10 -44.20
C SER A 570 16.89 -14.59 -43.93
N GLY A 571 17.53 -13.83 -44.82
CA GLY A 571 17.61 -12.38 -44.73
C GLY A 571 18.47 -11.77 -45.84
N GLU A 572 18.41 -10.45 -46.00
CA GLU A 572 19.19 -9.75 -47.03
C GLU A 572 20.63 -9.43 -46.59
N MET A 573 20.94 -9.65 -45.31
CA MET A 573 22.24 -9.39 -44.70
C MET A 573 23.25 -10.53 -44.97
N PRO A 574 24.58 -10.28 -44.90
CA PRO A 574 25.63 -11.29 -45.19
C PRO A 574 25.64 -12.52 -44.27
N THR A 575 25.12 -12.36 -43.06
CA THR A 575 25.10 -13.35 -41.99
C THR A 575 23.75 -13.27 -41.26
N PRO A 576 22.65 -13.72 -41.90
CA PRO A 576 21.34 -13.77 -41.24
C PRO A 576 21.40 -14.86 -40.17
N VAL A 577 21.17 -14.47 -38.92
CA VAL A 577 21.18 -15.38 -37.77
C VAL A 577 19.91 -15.23 -36.93
N CYS A 578 19.50 -16.35 -36.35
CA CYS A 578 18.53 -16.39 -35.26
C CYS A 578 19.18 -17.02 -34.04
N ARG A 579 18.52 -16.86 -32.89
CA ARG A 579 18.92 -17.46 -31.63
C ARG A 579 17.80 -18.33 -31.08
N VAL A 580 18.14 -19.41 -30.40
CA VAL A 580 17.15 -20.14 -29.58
C VAL A 580 16.65 -19.19 -28.48
N LYS A 581 15.37 -19.30 -28.10
CA LYS A 581 14.77 -18.66 -26.92
C LYS A 581 15.69 -18.82 -25.70
N ASP A 582 15.77 -17.78 -24.86
CA ASP A 582 16.71 -17.74 -23.72
C ASP A 582 16.44 -18.86 -22.69
N ILE A 583 17.48 -19.65 -22.39
CA ILE A 583 17.45 -20.73 -21.39
C ILE A 583 18.69 -20.58 -20.47
N PRO A 584 18.52 -20.49 -19.14
CA PRO A 584 19.62 -20.31 -18.20
C PRO A 584 20.29 -21.65 -17.87
N PHE A 585 21.29 -22.04 -18.67
CA PHE A 585 22.14 -23.20 -18.38
C PHE A 585 23.06 -22.96 -17.17
N LEU A 586 23.44 -24.06 -16.51
CA LEU A 586 24.31 -24.11 -15.34
C LEU A 586 25.57 -24.93 -15.67
N ASP A 587 26.61 -24.27 -16.20
CA ASP A 587 27.95 -24.83 -16.52
C ASP A 587 27.97 -26.20 -17.27
N ASN A 588 26.86 -26.55 -17.90
CA ASN A 588 26.63 -27.81 -18.61
C ASN A 588 25.62 -27.56 -19.74
N LEU A 589 26.10 -27.61 -20.98
CA LEU A 589 25.32 -27.39 -22.20
C LEU A 589 25.87 -28.29 -23.31
N ARG A 590 24.99 -29.04 -23.96
CA ARG A 590 25.21 -29.73 -25.23
C ARG A 590 24.21 -29.17 -26.22
N PHE A 591 24.71 -28.64 -27.34
CA PHE A 591 23.91 -28.15 -28.45
C PHE A 591 24.32 -28.89 -29.72
N TRP A 592 23.34 -29.25 -30.56
CA TRP A 592 23.60 -29.81 -31.88
C TRP A 592 22.67 -29.26 -32.95
N ALA A 593 23.16 -29.21 -34.18
CA ALA A 593 22.38 -28.80 -35.33
C ALA A 593 22.82 -29.58 -36.57
N VAL A 594 21.83 -30.03 -37.34
CA VAL A 594 22.00 -30.82 -38.56
C VAL A 594 21.73 -29.90 -39.75
N PRO A 595 22.74 -29.55 -40.57
CA PRO A 595 22.54 -28.70 -41.74
C PRO A 595 21.67 -29.39 -42.79
N GLY A 596 20.89 -28.58 -43.49
CA GLY A 596 20.14 -28.96 -44.68
C GLY A 596 21.01 -28.93 -45.94
N ALA A 597 20.39 -29.27 -47.07
CA ALA A 597 21.01 -29.07 -48.38
C ALA A 597 20.93 -27.57 -48.74
N SER A 598 22.07 -26.89 -48.81
CA SER A 598 22.17 -25.50 -49.26
C SER A 598 23.48 -25.27 -50.00
N GLU A 599 23.44 -24.37 -50.99
CA GLU A 599 24.63 -23.84 -51.66
C GLU A 599 25.37 -22.79 -50.80
N VAL A 600 24.73 -22.33 -49.72
CA VAL A 600 25.28 -21.36 -48.76
C VAL A 600 25.92 -22.09 -47.58
N ASN A 601 26.94 -21.48 -46.96
CA ASN A 601 27.52 -22.07 -45.75
C ASN A 601 26.59 -21.85 -44.54
N HIS A 602 26.45 -22.87 -43.70
CA HIS A 602 25.67 -22.80 -42.47
C HIS A 602 26.55 -22.27 -41.33
N LEU A 603 25.96 -21.50 -40.41
CA LEU A 603 26.57 -21.04 -39.17
C LEU A 603 25.86 -21.71 -37.99
N VAL A 604 26.63 -22.31 -37.10
CA VAL A 604 26.15 -22.92 -35.86
C VAL A 604 27.08 -22.48 -34.73
N GLY A 605 26.58 -21.84 -33.68
CA GLY A 605 27.44 -21.26 -32.65
C GLY A 605 26.81 -21.09 -31.28
N ALA A 606 27.66 -20.76 -30.30
CA ALA A 606 27.29 -20.42 -28.94
C ALA A 606 28.06 -19.17 -28.49
N ARG A 607 27.34 -18.15 -28.04
CA ARG A 607 27.89 -16.93 -27.42
C ARG A 607 27.80 -17.07 -25.90
N PHE A 608 28.94 -17.28 -25.27
CA PHE A 608 29.11 -17.36 -23.82
C PHE A 608 29.23 -15.95 -23.25
N ILE A 609 28.32 -15.57 -22.36
CA ILE A 609 28.34 -14.28 -21.65
C ILE A 609 28.92 -14.52 -20.26
N ARG A 610 30.04 -13.87 -19.94
CA ARG A 610 30.81 -14.10 -18.71
C ARG A 610 30.30 -13.22 -17.55
N PRO A 611 30.61 -13.56 -16.27
CA PRO A 611 30.24 -12.76 -15.10
C PRO A 611 30.71 -11.30 -15.11
N ASP A 612 31.79 -10.98 -15.82
CA ASP A 612 32.30 -9.61 -15.98
C ASP A 612 31.57 -8.80 -17.09
N GLY A 613 30.63 -9.43 -17.80
CA GLY A 613 29.91 -8.85 -18.93
C GLY A 613 30.67 -8.87 -20.25
N SER A 614 31.85 -9.49 -20.33
CA SER A 614 32.49 -9.83 -21.60
C SER A 614 31.81 -11.04 -22.25
N ASP A 615 31.97 -11.20 -23.55
CA ASP A 615 31.45 -12.36 -24.29
C ASP A 615 32.50 -13.01 -25.20
N ALA A 616 32.27 -14.28 -25.49
CA ALA A 616 32.99 -15.06 -26.48
C ALA A 616 31.99 -15.82 -27.35
N LEU A 617 32.01 -15.59 -28.67
CA LEU A 617 31.25 -16.36 -29.64
C LEU A 617 32.14 -17.43 -30.25
N VAL A 618 31.84 -18.70 -29.97
CA VAL A 618 32.45 -19.83 -30.68
C VAL A 618 31.45 -20.35 -31.70
N TYR A 619 31.87 -20.43 -32.96
CA TYR A 619 30.99 -20.80 -34.07
C TYR A 619 31.70 -21.64 -35.12
N VAL A 620 30.91 -22.53 -35.72
CA VAL A 620 31.29 -23.41 -36.83
C VAL A 620 30.68 -22.86 -38.10
N VAL A 621 31.48 -22.79 -39.17
CA VAL A 621 30.98 -22.54 -40.52
C VAL A 621 31.09 -23.82 -41.32
N ILE A 622 29.95 -24.36 -41.79
CA ILE A 622 29.88 -25.57 -42.61
C ILE A 622 29.58 -25.22 -44.07
N LYS A 623 30.51 -25.58 -44.95
CA LYS A 623 30.36 -25.56 -46.41
C LYS A 623 29.78 -26.91 -46.86
N ALA A 624 28.45 -27.03 -46.83
CA ALA A 624 27.76 -28.31 -47.00
C ALA A 624 28.09 -29.00 -48.34
N SER A 625 28.03 -28.24 -49.44
CA SER A 625 28.35 -28.70 -50.80
C SER A 625 29.80 -29.19 -50.96
N ALA A 626 30.76 -28.58 -50.27
CA ALA A 626 32.18 -28.95 -50.32
C ALA A 626 32.58 -30.00 -49.28
N ARG A 627 31.65 -30.43 -48.40
CA ARG A 627 31.92 -31.26 -47.20
C ARG A 627 33.07 -30.74 -46.33
N ARG A 628 33.15 -29.43 -46.16
CA ARG A 628 34.20 -28.76 -45.35
C ARG A 628 33.64 -27.91 -44.23
N PHE A 629 34.39 -27.79 -43.14
CA PHE A 629 34.06 -26.93 -42.00
C PHE A 629 35.29 -26.20 -41.48
N LEU A 630 35.05 -25.13 -40.72
CA LEU A 630 36.05 -24.43 -39.90
C LEU A 630 35.41 -24.01 -38.57
N VAL A 631 36.22 -23.83 -37.54
CA VAL A 631 35.78 -23.38 -36.21
C VAL A 631 36.51 -22.10 -35.85
N ASN A 632 35.76 -21.06 -35.51
CA ASN A 632 36.27 -19.76 -35.11
C ASN A 632 35.81 -19.43 -33.69
N LYS A 633 36.66 -18.69 -32.97
CA LYS A 633 36.29 -17.96 -31.76
C LYS A 633 36.38 -16.46 -32.02
N GLN A 634 35.39 -15.70 -31.56
CA GLN A 634 35.37 -14.25 -31.64
C GLN A 634 35.21 -13.65 -30.25
N GLU A 635 36.11 -12.74 -29.89
CA GLU A 635 36.09 -11.96 -28.66
C GLU A 635 36.13 -10.47 -29.02
N GLY A 636 35.00 -9.79 -28.85
CA GLY A 636 34.79 -8.43 -29.35
C GLY A 636 35.02 -8.31 -30.87
N ARG A 637 36.09 -7.60 -31.27
CA ARG A 637 36.49 -7.41 -32.68
C ARG A 637 37.59 -8.36 -33.15
N GLN A 638 38.17 -9.18 -32.26
CA GLN A 638 39.21 -10.14 -32.63
C GLN A 638 38.57 -11.49 -32.95
N GLY A 639 38.91 -12.05 -34.12
CA GLY A 639 38.54 -13.40 -34.52
C GLY A 639 39.78 -14.27 -34.61
N THR A 640 39.72 -15.47 -34.03
CA THR A 640 40.81 -16.45 -34.00
C THR A 640 40.30 -17.78 -34.57
N PRO A 641 40.93 -18.35 -35.61
CA PRO A 641 40.60 -19.68 -36.08
C PRO A 641 41.08 -20.71 -35.05
N LEU A 642 40.16 -21.50 -34.51
CA LEU A 642 40.43 -22.62 -33.62
C LEU A 642 40.73 -23.91 -34.41
N VAL A 643 40.02 -24.08 -35.53
CA VAL A 643 40.22 -25.17 -36.49
C VAL A 643 40.23 -24.57 -37.90
N ALA A 644 41.38 -24.67 -38.57
CA ALA A 644 41.50 -24.34 -39.99
C ALA A 644 40.62 -25.25 -40.85
N GLU A 645 40.33 -24.84 -42.09
CA GLU A 645 39.35 -25.53 -42.94
C GLU A 645 39.70 -27.01 -43.19
N LYS A 646 38.81 -27.92 -42.73
CA LYS A 646 38.95 -29.38 -42.79
C LYS A 646 37.75 -30.03 -43.47
N SER A 647 37.94 -31.23 -44.01
CA SER A 647 36.85 -32.10 -44.47
C SER A 647 36.13 -32.81 -43.31
N TYR A 648 34.85 -33.14 -43.46
CA TYR A 648 34.08 -33.93 -42.48
C TYR A 648 33.33 -35.12 -43.09
N ASP A 649 33.10 -36.15 -42.29
CA ASP A 649 32.28 -37.33 -42.60
C ASP A 649 30.86 -37.24 -42.03
N GLY A 650 29.98 -38.18 -42.40
CA GLY A 650 28.57 -38.16 -42.00
C GLY A 650 27.75 -37.06 -42.68
N ASP A 651 26.75 -36.56 -41.97
CA ASP A 651 25.73 -35.62 -42.45
C ASP A 651 26.02 -34.13 -42.16
N GLY A 652 27.17 -33.86 -41.53
CA GLY A 652 27.56 -32.51 -41.12
C GLY A 652 26.97 -32.04 -39.80
N THR A 653 26.40 -32.92 -38.97
CA THR A 653 25.97 -32.58 -37.61
C THR A 653 27.08 -31.84 -36.86
N VAL A 654 26.82 -30.59 -36.47
CA VAL A 654 27.65 -29.84 -35.53
C VAL A 654 27.21 -30.22 -34.12
N LYS A 655 28.17 -30.41 -33.22
CA LYS A 655 27.92 -30.42 -31.77
C LYS A 655 28.84 -29.42 -31.08
N ILE A 656 28.29 -28.68 -30.13
CA ILE A 656 28.99 -27.78 -29.23
C ILE A 656 28.64 -28.22 -27.80
N GLU A 657 29.65 -28.64 -27.05
CA GLU A 657 29.50 -29.19 -25.69
C GLU A 657 30.36 -28.40 -24.73
N TYR A 658 29.75 -27.84 -23.69
CA TYR A 658 30.41 -27.21 -22.56
C TYR A 658 30.09 -28.00 -21.29
N ALA A 659 31.11 -28.37 -20.53
CA ALA A 659 30.97 -28.93 -19.20
C ALA A 659 32.18 -28.54 -18.34
N GLU A 660 31.94 -27.98 -17.15
CA GLU A 660 32.98 -27.72 -16.13
C GLU A 660 34.20 -26.91 -16.68
N GLY A 661 33.94 -25.89 -17.50
CA GLY A 661 34.98 -25.06 -18.11
C GLY A 661 35.64 -25.63 -19.37
N ARG A 662 35.33 -26.88 -19.76
CA ARG A 662 35.80 -27.48 -21.02
C ARG A 662 34.76 -27.26 -22.13
N LEU A 663 35.20 -26.66 -23.23
CA LEU A 663 34.42 -26.50 -24.45
C LEU A 663 34.93 -27.45 -25.54
N THR A 664 34.04 -28.26 -26.10
CA THR A 664 34.30 -29.19 -27.20
C THR A 664 33.41 -28.85 -28.38
N VAL A 665 33.96 -28.87 -29.59
CA VAL A 665 33.24 -28.65 -30.85
C VAL A 665 33.56 -29.81 -31.79
N SER A 666 32.55 -30.50 -32.30
CA SER A 666 32.74 -31.65 -33.21
C SER A 666 31.87 -31.56 -34.46
N VAL A 667 32.41 -32.01 -35.59
CA VAL A 667 31.70 -32.18 -36.87
C VAL A 667 32.11 -33.53 -37.47
N GLY A 668 31.17 -34.49 -37.52
CA GLY A 668 31.50 -35.88 -37.84
C GLY A 668 32.47 -36.49 -36.80
N LYS A 669 33.55 -37.14 -37.26
CA LYS A 669 34.64 -37.64 -36.40
C LYS A 669 35.64 -36.57 -35.97
N GLU A 670 35.69 -35.42 -36.64
CA GLU A 670 36.61 -34.36 -36.27
C GLU A 670 36.11 -33.63 -35.03
N SER A 671 37.01 -33.38 -34.08
CA SER A 671 36.71 -32.60 -32.88
C SER A 671 37.87 -31.69 -32.47
N TRP A 672 37.51 -30.61 -31.79
CA TRP A 672 38.41 -29.68 -31.13
C TRP A 672 37.92 -29.49 -29.70
N SER A 673 38.84 -29.35 -28.75
CA SER A 673 38.52 -29.01 -27.38
C SER A 673 39.47 -27.93 -26.86
N GLY A 674 38.94 -27.05 -26.01
CA GLY A 674 39.69 -26.02 -25.31
C GLY A 674 39.04 -25.68 -23.97
N MET A 675 39.65 -24.76 -23.24
CA MET A 675 39.07 -24.20 -22.02
C MET A 675 38.33 -22.91 -22.34
N GLU A 676 37.17 -22.71 -21.73
CA GLU A 676 36.39 -21.47 -21.79
C GLU A 676 35.89 -21.12 -20.38
N ALA A 677 35.87 -19.83 -20.05
CA ALA A 677 35.51 -19.38 -18.71
C ALA A 677 34.04 -19.70 -18.38
N GLY A 678 33.71 -19.77 -17.08
CA GLY A 678 32.34 -19.88 -16.60
C GLY A 678 31.46 -18.73 -17.12
N PHE A 679 30.19 -19.01 -17.35
CA PHE A 679 29.23 -18.07 -17.95
C PHE A 679 28.07 -17.76 -17.00
N THR A 680 27.45 -16.60 -17.18
CA THR A 680 26.15 -16.25 -16.57
C THR A 680 24.98 -16.51 -17.51
N ASN A 681 25.23 -16.60 -18.82
CA ASN A 681 24.24 -16.97 -19.83
C ASN A 681 24.93 -17.48 -21.11
N VAL A 682 24.24 -18.30 -21.91
CA VAL A 682 24.69 -18.71 -23.26
C VAL A 682 23.58 -18.46 -24.27
N LEU A 683 23.91 -17.76 -25.36
CA LEU A 683 23.02 -17.58 -26.50
C LEU A 683 23.44 -18.54 -27.61
N VAL A 684 22.55 -19.47 -27.96
CA VAL A 684 22.75 -20.45 -29.02
C VAL A 684 22.28 -19.86 -30.35
N LEU A 685 23.13 -19.90 -31.38
CA LEU A 685 22.95 -19.21 -32.66
C LEU A 685 22.94 -20.17 -33.85
N LEU A 686 22.05 -19.90 -34.80
CA LEU A 686 21.89 -20.60 -36.07
C LEU A 686 21.76 -19.58 -37.21
N GLY A 687 22.25 -19.90 -38.40
CA GLY A 687 22.04 -19.04 -39.56
C GLY A 687 22.90 -19.38 -40.77
N ALA A 688 23.06 -18.42 -41.66
CA ALA A 688 23.96 -18.53 -42.81
C ALA A 688 25.25 -17.73 -42.61
N ALA A 689 26.33 -18.17 -43.25
CA ALA A 689 27.60 -17.46 -43.32
C ALA A 689 28.09 -17.34 -44.75
N GLY A 690 28.33 -16.12 -45.23
CA GLY A 690 28.97 -15.91 -46.52
C GLY A 690 29.46 -14.49 -46.74
N PRO A 691 30.14 -14.24 -47.88
CA PRO A 691 30.50 -12.89 -48.28
C PRO A 691 29.23 -12.06 -48.58
N PRO A 692 29.30 -10.71 -48.52
CA PRO A 692 28.12 -9.82 -48.50
C PRO A 692 27.17 -9.81 -49.70
N LYS A 693 27.33 -10.73 -50.66
CA LYS A 693 26.54 -10.78 -51.90
C LYS A 693 25.89 -12.14 -52.18
N THR A 694 26.16 -13.19 -51.39
CA THR A 694 25.72 -14.57 -51.74
C THR A 694 24.95 -15.30 -50.64
N ALA A 695 25.21 -15.05 -49.36
CA ALA A 695 24.45 -15.70 -48.28
C ALA A 695 23.13 -14.97 -48.03
N LYS A 696 22.01 -15.62 -48.35
CA LYS A 696 20.66 -15.13 -48.04
C LYS A 696 19.80 -16.10 -47.22
N GLN A 697 20.19 -17.38 -47.14
CA GLN A 697 19.40 -18.43 -46.52
C GLN A 697 20.29 -19.61 -46.08
N ALA A 698 19.96 -20.20 -44.93
CA ALA A 698 20.42 -21.52 -44.50
C ALA A 698 19.25 -22.30 -43.90
N ASP A 699 19.19 -23.61 -44.16
CA ASP A 699 18.12 -24.49 -43.70
C ASP A 699 18.71 -25.55 -42.75
N PHE A 700 18.05 -25.85 -41.63
CA PHE A 700 18.51 -26.84 -40.65
C PHE A 700 17.46 -27.94 -40.47
N ARG A 701 17.84 -29.20 -40.75
CA ARG A 701 16.92 -30.35 -40.72
C ARG A 701 16.49 -30.74 -39.31
N GLN A 702 17.40 -30.63 -38.36
CA GLN A 702 17.16 -30.91 -36.95
C GLN A 702 18.01 -29.97 -36.11
N VAL A 703 17.48 -29.53 -34.99
CA VAL A 703 18.19 -28.78 -33.95
C VAL A 703 17.92 -29.47 -32.63
N GLY A 704 18.87 -29.49 -31.71
CA GLY A 704 18.59 -29.94 -30.36
C GLY A 704 19.61 -29.47 -29.34
N LEU A 705 19.20 -29.55 -28.09
CA LEU A 705 19.89 -28.93 -26.97
C LEU A 705 19.61 -29.73 -25.69
N SER A 706 20.59 -29.83 -24.81
CA SER A 706 20.51 -30.60 -23.56
C SER A 706 21.46 -30.01 -22.53
N GLY A 707 21.09 -29.95 -21.25
CA GLY A 707 21.97 -29.39 -20.23
C GLY A 707 21.29 -29.19 -18.87
N ALA A 708 22.09 -28.92 -17.85
CA ALA A 708 21.57 -28.51 -16.55
C ALA A 708 21.10 -27.04 -16.62
N VAL A 709 19.94 -26.74 -16.03
CA VAL A 709 19.35 -25.39 -15.99
C VAL A 709 18.88 -25.04 -14.57
N GLU A 710 18.61 -23.77 -14.32
CA GLU A 710 18.08 -23.32 -13.02
C GLU A 710 16.72 -24.01 -12.70
N PRO A 711 16.57 -24.75 -11.57
CA PRO A 711 15.34 -25.47 -11.26
C PRO A 711 14.10 -24.56 -11.18
N GLN A 712 14.26 -23.35 -10.62
CA GLN A 712 13.19 -22.37 -10.53
C GLN A 712 12.75 -21.83 -11.90
N TRP A 713 13.62 -21.85 -12.91
CA TRP A 713 13.26 -21.44 -14.27
C TRP A 713 12.36 -22.47 -14.94
N ILE A 714 12.65 -23.78 -14.82
CA ILE A 714 11.77 -24.86 -15.31
C ILE A 714 10.37 -24.71 -14.68
N LEU A 715 10.32 -24.60 -13.35
CA LEU A 715 9.06 -24.46 -12.62
C LEU A 715 8.25 -23.23 -13.07
N LYS A 716 8.91 -22.09 -13.31
CA LYS A 716 8.27 -20.88 -13.87
C LYS A 716 7.70 -21.10 -15.27
N GLN A 717 8.42 -21.78 -16.17
CA GLN A 717 7.86 -22.10 -17.50
C GLN A 717 6.64 -23.04 -17.40
N LEU A 718 6.61 -23.94 -16.42
CA LEU A 718 5.47 -24.84 -16.14
C LEU A 718 4.33 -24.18 -15.34
N ALA A 719 4.55 -22.99 -14.78
CA ALA A 719 3.57 -22.19 -14.04
C ALA A 719 2.75 -21.25 -14.94
N ALA A 720 3.28 -20.84 -16.10
CA ALA A 720 2.56 -20.02 -17.08
C ALA A 720 1.22 -20.63 -17.54
N TYR A 721 1.10 -21.96 -17.46
CA TYR A 721 -0.17 -22.67 -17.61
C TYR A 721 -1.28 -22.14 -16.70
N GLN A 722 -0.96 -21.89 -15.43
CA GLN A 722 -1.93 -21.50 -14.42
C GLN A 722 -2.44 -20.08 -14.67
N ASP A 723 -1.56 -19.15 -15.08
CA ASP A 723 -1.93 -17.79 -15.46
C ASP A 723 -2.91 -17.79 -16.65
N VAL A 724 -2.60 -18.58 -17.68
CA VAL A 724 -3.47 -18.72 -18.86
C VAL A 724 -4.76 -19.45 -18.49
N LEU A 725 -4.71 -20.50 -17.67
CA LEU A 725 -5.90 -21.21 -17.21
C LEU A 725 -6.83 -20.30 -16.39
N VAL A 726 -6.30 -19.52 -15.46
CA VAL A 726 -7.07 -18.53 -14.68
C VAL A 726 -7.65 -17.44 -15.58
N ALA A 727 -6.90 -17.00 -16.61
CA ALA A 727 -7.40 -16.05 -17.59
C ALA A 727 -8.55 -16.62 -18.44
N GLU A 728 -8.44 -17.87 -18.89
CA GLU A 728 -9.44 -18.55 -19.73
C GLU A 728 -10.70 -18.94 -18.94
N LEU A 729 -10.57 -19.58 -17.78
CA LEU A 729 -11.70 -19.82 -16.87
C LEU A 729 -12.33 -18.51 -16.38
N GLY A 730 -11.57 -17.41 -16.38
CA GLY A 730 -12.07 -16.05 -16.13
C GLY A 730 -12.89 -15.44 -17.28
N ARG A 731 -12.85 -16.00 -18.51
CA ARG A 731 -13.57 -15.44 -19.67
C ARG A 731 -15.08 -15.64 -19.62
N GLU A 732 -15.58 -16.63 -18.90
CA GLU A 732 -17.04 -16.87 -18.78
C GLU A 732 -17.80 -15.63 -18.28
N HIS A 733 -17.16 -14.85 -17.40
CA HIS A 733 -17.73 -13.60 -16.86
C HIS A 733 -17.68 -12.43 -17.86
N ARG A 734 -16.96 -12.57 -18.99
CA ARG A 734 -17.01 -11.62 -20.12
C ARG A 734 -18.12 -11.97 -21.11
N ALA A 735 -18.44 -13.25 -21.29
CA ALA A 735 -19.50 -13.69 -22.20
C ALA A 735 -20.91 -13.18 -21.80
N VAL A 736 -21.13 -12.88 -20.51
CA VAL A 736 -22.37 -12.27 -19.99
C VAL A 736 -22.37 -10.73 -20.14
N GLY A 737 -21.33 -10.14 -20.71
CA GLY A 737 -21.30 -8.71 -20.99
C GLY A 737 -20.06 -8.28 -21.78
N ASP A 738 -20.12 -8.41 -23.11
CA ASP A 738 -19.17 -7.79 -24.04
C ASP A 738 -19.39 -6.27 -24.19
N ALA A 739 -19.93 -5.64 -23.15
CA ALA A 739 -19.74 -4.23 -22.86
C ALA A 739 -18.35 -4.11 -22.20
N GLY A 740 -17.33 -4.09 -23.06
CA GLY A 740 -15.91 -4.30 -22.71
C GLY A 740 -15.40 -3.47 -21.54
N GLU A 741 -14.32 -3.96 -20.90
CA GLU A 741 -13.69 -3.46 -19.66
C GLU A 741 -14.00 -1.98 -19.35
N ARG A 742 -15.15 -1.74 -18.71
CA ARG A 742 -15.45 -0.42 -18.17
C ARG A 742 -14.42 -0.12 -17.07
N GLY A 743 -14.09 1.15 -16.93
CA GLY A 743 -13.19 1.64 -15.91
C GLY A 743 -13.71 1.39 -14.49
N PHE A 744 -13.23 2.16 -13.53
CA PHE A 744 -13.84 2.09 -12.20
C PHE A 744 -15.34 2.40 -12.27
N PRO A 745 -16.19 1.74 -11.45
CA PRO A 745 -17.59 2.08 -11.40
C PRO A 745 -17.75 3.57 -11.03
N PRO A 746 -18.74 4.27 -11.62
CA PRO A 746 -18.98 5.68 -11.29
C PRO A 746 -19.31 5.81 -9.80
N LEU A 747 -18.78 6.86 -9.19
CA LEU A 747 -18.99 7.17 -7.79
C LEU A 747 -20.37 7.82 -7.61
N SER A 748 -20.99 7.58 -6.46
CA SER A 748 -22.27 8.18 -6.04
C SER A 748 -22.30 9.72 -6.10
N LEU A 749 -21.11 10.34 -6.07
CA LEU A 749 -20.91 11.79 -6.15
C LEU A 749 -20.43 12.28 -7.53
N ASP A 750 -20.21 11.41 -8.52
CA ASP A 750 -19.81 11.84 -9.86
C ASP A 750 -20.91 12.69 -10.53
N GLY A 751 -22.18 12.52 -10.17
CA GLY A 751 -23.27 13.41 -10.61
C GLY A 751 -23.21 14.84 -10.04
N GLU A 752 -22.24 15.16 -9.16
CA GLU A 752 -21.91 16.55 -8.80
C GLU A 752 -20.97 17.20 -9.81
N LEU A 753 -20.26 16.40 -10.62
CA LEU A 753 -19.37 16.85 -11.69
C LEU A 753 -20.14 17.49 -12.85
N ASP A 754 -21.36 17.01 -13.13
CA ASP A 754 -22.20 17.49 -14.23
C ASP A 754 -22.63 18.96 -14.05
N ALA A 755 -22.65 19.45 -12.80
CA ALA A 755 -22.90 20.84 -12.46
C ALA A 755 -21.64 21.74 -12.53
N MET A 756 -20.49 21.20 -12.96
CA MET A 756 -19.21 21.93 -13.06
C MET A 756 -18.84 22.27 -14.50
N GLU A 757 -18.00 23.30 -14.64
CA GLU A 757 -17.44 23.73 -15.92
C GLU A 757 -16.82 22.56 -16.72
N PRO A 758 -17.06 22.46 -18.05
CA PRO A 758 -16.57 21.34 -18.88
C PRO A 758 -15.06 21.07 -18.76
N ALA A 759 -14.25 22.11 -18.56
CA ALA A 759 -12.81 21.99 -18.34
C ALA A 759 -12.46 21.25 -17.03
N VAL A 760 -13.25 21.45 -15.96
CA VAL A 760 -13.11 20.73 -14.68
C VAL A 760 -13.52 19.28 -14.88
N GLN A 761 -14.63 19.02 -15.59
CA GLN A 761 -15.07 17.67 -15.94
C GLN A 761 -13.99 16.90 -16.70
N GLN A 762 -13.38 17.54 -17.72
CA GLN A 762 -12.32 16.93 -18.53
C GLN A 762 -11.05 16.67 -17.71
N ARG A 763 -10.61 17.61 -16.87
CA ARG A 763 -9.45 17.44 -15.97
C ARG A 763 -9.67 16.27 -15.00
N TYR A 764 -10.86 16.17 -14.40
CA TYR A 764 -11.20 15.06 -13.50
C TYR A 764 -11.20 13.72 -14.23
N ARG A 765 -11.93 13.59 -15.35
CA ARG A 765 -11.99 12.34 -16.15
C ARG A 765 -10.59 11.91 -16.63
N SER A 766 -9.75 12.85 -17.06
CA SER A 766 -8.35 12.59 -17.45
C SER A 766 -7.50 12.09 -16.27
N ALA A 767 -7.64 12.72 -15.10
CA ALA A 767 -6.91 12.30 -13.90
C ALA A 767 -7.32 10.89 -13.43
N VAL A 768 -8.62 10.57 -13.43
CA VAL A 768 -9.14 9.23 -13.10
C VAL A 768 -8.64 8.20 -14.11
N GLY A 769 -8.66 8.49 -15.42
CA GLY A 769 -8.06 7.63 -16.45
C GLY A 769 -6.56 7.40 -16.24
N GLY A 770 -5.84 8.37 -15.69
CA GLY A 770 -4.45 8.20 -15.24
C GLY A 770 -4.31 7.24 -14.04
N VAL A 771 -5.24 7.25 -13.09
CA VAL A 771 -5.30 6.27 -11.99
C VAL A 771 -5.60 4.87 -12.52
N GLU A 772 -6.55 4.72 -13.44
CA GLU A 772 -6.86 3.45 -14.10
C GLU A 772 -5.65 2.89 -14.86
N ALA A 773 -4.97 3.73 -15.64
CA ALA A 773 -3.75 3.36 -16.34
C ALA A 773 -2.66 2.91 -15.36
N PHE A 774 -2.47 3.60 -14.23
CA PHE A 774 -1.53 3.20 -13.18
C PHE A 774 -1.90 1.86 -12.51
N TYR A 775 -3.19 1.59 -12.30
CA TYR A 775 -3.66 0.31 -11.78
C TYR A 775 -3.38 -0.84 -12.76
N LYS A 776 -3.54 -0.62 -14.07
CA LYS A 776 -3.21 -1.58 -15.14
C LYS A 776 -1.70 -1.77 -15.34
N LYS A 777 -0.90 -0.70 -15.26
CA LYS A 777 0.56 -0.73 -15.39
C LYS A 777 1.20 0.36 -14.51
N PRO A 778 2.00 0.01 -13.48
CA PRO A 778 2.48 0.96 -12.48
C PRO A 778 3.63 1.85 -13.00
N GLU A 779 3.28 2.88 -13.77
CA GLU A 779 4.22 3.90 -14.27
C GLU A 779 4.21 5.16 -13.40
N ALA A 780 5.37 5.49 -12.82
CA ALA A 780 5.51 6.58 -11.85
C ALA A 780 5.13 7.97 -12.41
N GLU A 781 5.42 8.23 -13.70
CA GLU A 781 5.10 9.51 -14.34
C GLU A 781 3.59 9.69 -14.60
N VAL A 782 2.89 8.60 -14.91
CA VAL A 782 1.42 8.59 -15.06
C VAL A 782 0.77 8.85 -13.70
N LEU A 783 1.22 8.15 -12.66
CA LEU A 783 0.72 8.35 -11.29
C LEU A 783 0.92 9.80 -10.83
N LYS A 784 2.11 10.37 -11.09
CA LYS A 784 2.44 11.73 -10.69
C LYS A 784 1.50 12.76 -11.31
N LYS A 785 1.25 12.69 -12.62
CA LYS A 785 0.34 13.61 -13.32
C LYS A 785 -1.10 13.48 -12.84
N ALA A 786 -1.56 12.25 -12.60
CA ALA A 786 -2.87 11.99 -12.02
C ALA A 786 -2.97 12.62 -10.61
N TRP A 787 -1.98 12.39 -9.75
CA TRP A 787 -1.91 12.96 -8.41
C TRP A 787 -1.93 14.49 -8.41
N GLU A 788 -1.07 15.14 -9.18
CA GLU A 788 -1.01 16.61 -9.30
C GLU A 788 -2.34 17.21 -9.77
N SER A 789 -3.03 16.51 -10.68
CA SER A 789 -4.35 16.94 -11.18
C SER A 789 -5.45 16.80 -10.11
N LEU A 790 -5.49 15.67 -9.38
CA LEU A 790 -6.45 15.43 -8.30
C LEU A 790 -6.21 16.38 -7.11
N ASP A 791 -4.96 16.64 -6.77
CA ASP A 791 -4.53 17.56 -5.71
C ASP A 791 -4.91 19.02 -6.02
N ALA A 792 -4.75 19.45 -7.28
CA ALA A 792 -5.24 20.75 -7.75
C ALA A 792 -6.78 20.84 -7.64
N LEU A 793 -7.50 19.86 -8.20
CA LEU A 793 -8.97 19.80 -8.13
C LEU A 793 -9.50 19.79 -6.69
N ALA A 794 -8.83 19.07 -5.77
CA ALA A 794 -9.20 19.02 -4.36
C ALA A 794 -9.00 20.35 -3.61
N ARG A 795 -8.12 21.24 -4.10
CA ARG A 795 -7.95 22.61 -3.58
C ARG A 795 -8.91 23.60 -4.23
N GLU A 796 -9.08 23.51 -5.54
CA GLU A 796 -9.97 24.38 -6.35
C GLU A 796 -11.45 24.18 -5.96
N HIS A 797 -11.86 22.93 -5.68
CA HIS A 797 -13.24 22.57 -5.35
C HIS A 797 -13.32 21.83 -4.01
N PRO A 798 -13.16 22.49 -2.84
CA PRO A 798 -13.07 21.81 -1.54
C PRO A 798 -14.27 20.94 -1.16
N ALA A 799 -15.48 21.29 -1.63
CA ALA A 799 -16.70 20.54 -1.39
C ALA A 799 -16.83 19.27 -2.25
N PHE A 800 -16.09 19.18 -3.36
CA PHE A 800 -16.09 18.02 -4.24
C PHE A 800 -15.14 16.97 -3.66
N ALA A 801 -15.71 15.94 -3.04
CA ALA A 801 -14.96 14.88 -2.37
C ALA A 801 -14.27 13.83 -3.29
N PRO A 802 -14.76 13.51 -4.51
CA PRO A 802 -14.17 12.45 -5.35
C PRO A 802 -12.66 12.56 -5.64
N PRO A 803 -12.05 13.73 -5.90
CA PRO A 803 -10.60 13.81 -6.10
C PRO A 803 -9.79 13.30 -4.89
N VAL A 804 -10.30 13.53 -3.67
CA VAL A 804 -9.69 13.08 -2.43
C VAL A 804 -9.88 11.57 -2.22
N TYR A 805 -11.02 11.01 -2.65
CA TYR A 805 -11.20 9.56 -2.71
C TYR A 805 -10.20 8.91 -3.66
N TRP A 806 -9.94 9.49 -4.84
CA TRP A 806 -8.92 8.99 -5.75
C TRP A 806 -7.49 9.11 -5.19
N GLN A 807 -7.19 10.17 -4.44
CA GLN A 807 -5.94 10.25 -3.66
C GLN A 807 -5.84 9.11 -2.62
N ALA A 808 -6.94 8.73 -1.96
CA ALA A 808 -6.98 7.58 -1.06
C ALA A 808 -6.70 6.25 -1.79
N ARG A 809 -7.31 6.04 -2.97
CA ARG A 809 -7.08 4.86 -3.84
C ARG A 809 -5.64 4.79 -4.36
N ILE A 810 -5.03 5.93 -4.70
CA ILE A 810 -3.60 6.00 -5.01
C ILE A 810 -2.75 5.59 -3.80
N ALA A 811 -3.02 6.19 -2.63
CA ALA A 811 -2.27 5.92 -1.41
C ALA A 811 -2.35 4.43 -0.99
N GLU A 812 -3.53 3.81 -1.11
CA GLU A 812 -3.74 2.38 -0.92
C GLU A 812 -2.89 1.55 -1.91
N ARG A 813 -2.92 1.89 -3.21
CA ARG A 813 -2.21 1.15 -4.25
C ARG A 813 -0.68 1.22 -4.12
N VAL A 814 -0.14 2.27 -3.52
CA VAL A 814 1.29 2.38 -3.15
C VAL A 814 1.59 1.88 -1.73
N HIS A 815 0.65 1.19 -1.09
CA HIS A 815 0.77 0.62 0.26
C HIS A 815 1.05 1.65 1.37
N SER A 816 0.59 2.90 1.19
CA SER A 816 0.62 3.95 2.22
C SER A 816 -0.74 4.05 2.91
N ARG A 817 -1.02 3.05 3.75
CA ARG A 817 -2.32 2.83 4.40
C ARG A 817 -2.72 3.97 5.33
N ALA A 818 -1.82 4.48 6.17
CA ALA A 818 -2.12 5.67 6.99
C ALA A 818 -2.54 6.91 6.17
N ARG A 819 -1.94 7.12 4.99
CA ARG A 819 -2.34 8.20 4.06
C ARG A 819 -3.69 7.91 3.43
N ALA A 820 -3.91 6.68 2.97
CA ALA A 820 -5.20 6.25 2.41
C ALA A 820 -6.35 6.47 3.39
N GLU A 821 -6.15 6.11 4.67
CA GLU A 821 -7.13 6.33 5.73
C GLU A 821 -7.38 7.82 5.98
N SER A 822 -6.33 8.65 6.03
CA SER A 822 -6.45 10.10 6.18
C SER A 822 -7.30 10.73 5.07
N PHE A 823 -7.04 10.35 3.81
CA PHE A 823 -7.82 10.82 2.65
C PHE A 823 -9.25 10.27 2.65
N CYS A 824 -9.49 9.03 3.06
CA CYS A 824 -10.86 8.52 3.25
C CYS A 824 -11.63 9.32 4.30
N ARG A 825 -11.03 9.53 5.47
CA ARG A 825 -11.60 10.37 6.53
C ARG A 825 -11.84 11.80 6.04
N GLU A 826 -10.98 12.34 5.17
CA GLU A 826 -11.16 13.66 4.58
C GLU A 826 -12.30 13.72 3.55
N ALA A 827 -12.39 12.75 2.64
CA ALA A 827 -13.49 12.64 1.69
C ALA A 827 -14.84 12.52 2.40
N VAL A 828 -14.90 11.72 3.48
CA VAL A 828 -16.08 11.62 4.35
C VAL A 828 -16.34 12.93 5.10
N ARG A 829 -15.33 13.66 5.60
CA ARG A 829 -15.52 15.00 6.20
C ARG A 829 -16.06 16.04 5.22
N ARG A 830 -15.63 16.00 3.94
CA ARG A 830 -16.01 16.97 2.91
C ARG A 830 -17.46 16.81 2.44
N SER A 831 -17.97 15.57 2.36
CA SER A 831 -19.32 15.30 1.84
C SER A 831 -20.33 14.83 2.90
N GLY A 832 -19.88 14.12 3.94
CA GLY A 832 -20.70 13.43 4.93
C GLY A 832 -21.29 12.11 4.41
N ASP A 833 -21.94 12.18 3.26
CA ASP A 833 -22.70 11.08 2.66
C ASP A 833 -21.97 10.54 1.41
N PHE A 834 -20.89 9.79 1.62
CA PHE A 834 -20.03 9.23 0.55
C PHE A 834 -19.77 7.73 0.78
N PRO A 835 -20.64 6.82 0.27
CA PRO A 835 -20.62 5.40 0.60
C PRO A 835 -19.36 4.67 0.11
N GLU A 836 -18.75 5.03 -1.02
CA GLU A 836 -17.52 4.40 -1.51
C GLU A 836 -16.31 4.76 -0.63
N ALA A 837 -16.23 5.99 -0.15
CA ALA A 837 -15.19 6.41 0.80
C ALA A 837 -15.38 5.73 2.18
N LEU A 838 -16.63 5.51 2.61
CA LEU A 838 -16.96 4.73 3.80
C LEU A 838 -16.61 3.25 3.64
N ALA A 839 -16.87 2.64 2.48
CA ALA A 839 -16.52 1.25 2.20
C ALA A 839 -15.00 1.04 2.14
N LEU A 840 -14.26 1.99 1.53
CA LEU A 840 -12.80 1.97 1.52
C LEU A 840 -12.23 2.17 2.94
N LEU A 841 -12.78 3.10 3.71
CA LEU A 841 -12.43 3.28 5.13
C LEU A 841 -12.71 2.01 5.95
N ALA A 842 -13.82 1.32 5.69
CA ALA A 842 -14.16 0.06 6.33
C ALA A 842 -13.18 -1.07 5.98
N ARG A 843 -12.78 -1.18 4.70
CA ARG A 843 -11.74 -2.11 4.24
C ARG A 843 -10.43 -1.85 4.98
N LEU A 844 -9.98 -0.59 5.00
CA LEU A 844 -8.77 -0.17 5.71
C LEU A 844 -8.85 -0.44 7.22
N HIS A 845 -10.00 -0.24 7.87
CA HIS A 845 -10.18 -0.59 9.29
C HIS A 845 -10.15 -2.11 9.53
N ALA A 846 -10.78 -2.91 8.66
CA ALA A 846 -10.74 -4.37 8.74
C ALA A 846 -9.31 -4.93 8.48
N GLU A 847 -8.51 -4.27 7.64
CA GLU A 847 -7.07 -4.53 7.48
C GLU A 847 -6.23 -4.05 8.69
N ALA A 848 -6.84 -3.50 9.74
CA ALA A 848 -6.14 -3.02 10.95
C ALA A 848 -6.44 -3.87 12.18
N GLY A 849 -7.39 -4.81 12.07
CA GLY A 849 -8.09 -5.38 13.22
C GLY A 849 -9.02 -4.39 13.93
N ALA A 850 -9.29 -3.21 13.35
CA ALA A 850 -10.23 -2.22 13.86
C ALA A 850 -11.67 -2.62 13.45
N TRP A 851 -12.11 -3.79 13.92
CA TRP A 851 -13.32 -4.46 13.44
C TRP A 851 -14.60 -3.70 13.79
N ALA A 852 -14.64 -2.96 14.91
CA ALA A 852 -15.80 -2.18 15.33
C ALA A 852 -15.99 -0.94 14.44
N GLU A 853 -14.89 -0.25 14.13
CA GLU A 853 -14.84 0.88 13.21
C GLU A 853 -15.16 0.44 11.78
N ALA A 854 -14.64 -0.72 11.36
CA ALA A 854 -14.98 -1.34 10.09
C ALA A 854 -16.48 -1.65 9.98
N GLY A 855 -17.08 -2.28 11.00
CA GLY A 855 -18.52 -2.53 11.06
C GLY A 855 -19.35 -1.25 10.99
N SER A 856 -19.00 -0.23 11.79
CA SER A 856 -19.69 1.07 11.76
C SER A 856 -19.61 1.75 10.39
N ALA A 857 -18.47 1.64 9.70
CA ALA A 857 -18.28 2.21 8.37
C ALA A 857 -19.03 1.41 7.29
N VAL A 858 -19.05 0.07 7.35
CA VAL A 858 -19.91 -0.81 6.52
C VAL A 858 -21.37 -0.43 6.68
N ASP A 859 -21.87 -0.34 7.91
CA ASP A 859 -23.29 -0.10 8.17
C ASP A 859 -23.73 1.29 7.68
N LYS A 860 -22.87 2.32 7.82
CA LYS A 860 -23.11 3.65 7.22
C LYS A 860 -23.10 3.61 5.70
N ALA A 861 -22.14 2.90 5.08
CA ALA A 861 -22.07 2.76 3.63
C ALA A 861 -23.33 2.06 3.06
N LEU A 862 -23.76 0.96 3.69
CA LEU A 862 -24.95 0.19 3.28
C LEU A 862 -26.27 0.88 3.64
N ALA A 863 -26.30 1.79 4.62
CA ALA A 863 -27.48 2.63 4.87
C ALA A 863 -27.70 3.67 3.75
N LEU A 864 -26.63 4.26 3.22
CA LEU A 864 -26.68 5.18 2.08
C LEU A 864 -26.93 4.42 0.76
N GLN A 865 -26.20 3.33 0.53
CA GLN A 865 -26.27 2.53 -0.68
C GLN A 865 -26.29 1.03 -0.37
N PRO A 866 -27.48 0.42 -0.21
CA PRO A 866 -27.61 -0.99 0.18
C PRO A 866 -26.96 -2.00 -0.79
N ASP A 867 -26.80 -1.64 -2.06
CA ASP A 867 -26.28 -2.51 -3.12
C ASP A 867 -24.79 -2.29 -3.41
N LEU A 868 -24.08 -1.53 -2.57
CA LEU A 868 -22.64 -1.31 -2.73
C LEU A 868 -21.84 -2.60 -2.48
N ALA A 869 -21.41 -3.24 -3.58
CA ALA A 869 -20.72 -4.52 -3.58
C ALA A 869 -19.46 -4.55 -2.70
N GLU A 870 -18.65 -3.48 -2.71
CA GLU A 870 -17.42 -3.40 -1.89
C GLU A 870 -17.74 -3.46 -0.39
N ALA A 871 -18.76 -2.72 0.07
CA ALA A 871 -19.17 -2.74 1.47
C ALA A 871 -19.71 -4.12 1.89
N ARG A 872 -20.36 -4.84 0.99
CA ARG A 872 -20.80 -6.24 1.21
C ARG A 872 -19.63 -7.21 1.31
N LEU A 873 -18.60 -7.06 0.48
CA LEU A 873 -17.39 -7.87 0.58
C LEU A 873 -16.62 -7.61 1.89
N VAL A 874 -16.56 -6.35 2.36
CA VAL A 874 -16.01 -6.05 3.70
C VAL A 874 -16.88 -6.66 4.80
N ARG A 875 -18.22 -6.60 4.69
CA ARG A 875 -19.14 -7.28 5.62
C ARG A 875 -18.90 -8.80 5.65
N ALA A 876 -18.71 -9.44 4.49
CA ALA A 876 -18.39 -10.86 4.42
C ALA A 876 -17.10 -11.23 5.18
N ARG A 877 -16.08 -10.37 5.13
CA ARG A 877 -14.82 -10.55 5.88
C ARG A 877 -15.03 -10.40 7.40
N ILE A 878 -15.85 -9.45 7.84
CA ILE A 878 -16.24 -9.31 9.25
C ILE A 878 -17.01 -10.56 9.71
N LEU A 879 -17.96 -11.04 8.90
CA LEU A 879 -18.74 -12.26 9.19
C LEU A 879 -17.87 -13.52 9.29
N LEU A 880 -16.85 -13.69 8.42
CA LEU A 880 -15.88 -14.77 8.55
C LEU A 880 -15.13 -14.70 9.90
N ARG A 881 -14.64 -13.52 10.27
CA ARG A 881 -13.95 -13.30 11.55
C ARG A 881 -14.86 -13.60 12.75
N ASP A 882 -16.14 -13.25 12.66
CA ASP A 882 -17.15 -13.58 13.68
C ASP A 882 -17.59 -15.07 13.67
N GLY A 883 -16.94 -15.92 12.85
CA GLY A 883 -17.23 -17.36 12.75
C GLY A 883 -18.46 -17.73 11.90
N LYS A 884 -19.07 -16.75 11.23
CA LYS A 884 -20.34 -16.89 10.49
C LYS A 884 -20.10 -17.23 9.02
N SER A 885 -19.38 -18.32 8.77
CA SER A 885 -18.96 -18.77 7.44
C SER A 885 -20.09 -18.82 6.41
N ALA A 886 -21.29 -19.29 6.78
CA ALA A 886 -22.43 -19.35 5.86
C ALA A 886 -22.95 -17.96 5.43
N GLU A 887 -23.06 -17.01 6.36
CA GLU A 887 -23.45 -15.62 6.08
C GLU A 887 -22.37 -14.92 5.23
N ALA A 888 -21.09 -15.19 5.50
CA ALA A 888 -19.97 -14.68 4.72
C ALA A 888 -20.00 -15.18 3.26
N LEU A 889 -20.28 -16.47 3.03
CA LEU A 889 -20.45 -17.01 1.66
C LEU A 889 -21.61 -16.33 0.92
N GLN A 890 -22.72 -16.03 1.60
CA GLN A 890 -23.85 -15.33 0.98
C GLN A 890 -23.49 -13.88 0.58
N GLU A 891 -22.83 -13.12 1.46
CA GLU A 891 -22.42 -11.74 1.15
C GLU A 891 -21.33 -11.69 0.06
N THR A 892 -20.40 -12.67 -0.02
CA THR A 892 -19.44 -12.76 -1.14
C THR A 892 -20.12 -13.00 -2.49
N ALA A 893 -21.05 -13.97 -2.57
CA ALA A 893 -21.78 -14.26 -3.80
C ALA A 893 -22.66 -13.08 -4.24
N LEU A 894 -23.29 -12.39 -3.27
CA LEU A 894 -24.08 -11.19 -3.52
C LEU A 894 -23.22 -10.02 -4.02
N ALA A 895 -22.02 -9.81 -3.45
CA ALA A 895 -21.09 -8.78 -3.90
C ALA A 895 -20.64 -9.01 -5.36
N GLU A 896 -20.30 -10.25 -5.74
CA GLU A 896 -19.95 -10.59 -7.12
C GLU A 896 -21.09 -10.33 -8.10
N ARG A 897 -22.35 -10.59 -7.71
CA ARG A 897 -23.54 -10.36 -8.55
C ARG A 897 -23.89 -8.88 -8.72
N LEU A 898 -23.60 -8.06 -7.72
CA LEU A 898 -23.82 -6.61 -7.77
C LEU A 898 -22.71 -5.86 -8.52
N ALA A 899 -21.51 -6.44 -8.63
CA ALA A 899 -20.39 -5.89 -9.41
C ALA A 899 -19.71 -6.96 -10.30
N PRO A 900 -20.44 -7.56 -11.27
CA PRO A 900 -19.96 -8.72 -12.03
C PRO A 900 -18.75 -8.40 -12.93
N PHE A 901 -18.50 -7.12 -13.22
CA PHE A 901 -17.38 -6.66 -14.05
C PHE A 901 -16.14 -6.25 -13.23
N ASP A 902 -16.24 -5.98 -11.92
CA ASP A 902 -15.08 -5.61 -11.08
C ASP A 902 -14.16 -6.83 -10.83
N ALA A 903 -13.06 -6.88 -11.58
CA ALA A 903 -12.12 -8.00 -11.54
C ALA A 903 -11.35 -8.10 -10.20
N ASP A 904 -11.16 -6.98 -9.50
CA ASP A 904 -10.48 -6.97 -8.21
C ASP A 904 -11.39 -7.49 -7.10
N LEU A 905 -12.66 -7.04 -7.10
CA LEU A 905 -13.70 -7.54 -6.22
C LEU A 905 -13.93 -9.04 -6.43
N ARG A 906 -14.04 -9.52 -7.68
CA ARG A 906 -14.20 -10.96 -7.97
C ARG A 906 -12.99 -11.79 -7.50
N ARG A 907 -11.75 -11.29 -7.68
CA ARG A 907 -10.54 -11.97 -7.19
C ARG A 907 -10.57 -12.09 -5.66
N ARG A 908 -10.79 -10.96 -4.97
CA ARG A 908 -10.86 -10.88 -3.50
C ARG A 908 -11.99 -11.75 -2.93
N SER A 909 -13.18 -11.70 -3.52
CA SER A 909 -14.32 -12.52 -3.13
C SER A 909 -14.06 -14.02 -3.31
N ARG A 910 -13.45 -14.44 -4.43
CA ARG A 910 -13.01 -15.84 -4.62
C ARG A 910 -12.03 -16.29 -3.53
N MET A 911 -10.98 -15.52 -3.27
CA MET A 911 -9.99 -15.84 -2.22
C MET A 911 -10.66 -15.94 -0.84
N LEU A 912 -11.59 -15.02 -0.52
CA LEU A 912 -12.34 -15.07 0.75
C LEU A 912 -13.22 -16.33 0.84
N ARG A 913 -13.94 -16.71 -0.23
CA ARG A 913 -14.69 -17.98 -0.29
C ARG A 913 -13.79 -19.21 -0.11
N ASN A 914 -12.58 -19.16 -0.65
CA ASN A 914 -11.59 -20.22 -0.50
C ASN A 914 -11.12 -20.33 0.97
N VAL A 915 -10.77 -19.22 1.62
CA VAL A 915 -10.40 -19.23 3.04
C VAL A 915 -11.56 -19.65 3.96
N ILE A 916 -12.80 -19.27 3.65
CA ILE A 916 -13.99 -19.76 4.37
C ILE A 916 -14.11 -21.30 4.30
N ARG A 917 -13.72 -21.93 3.19
CA ARG A 917 -13.70 -23.40 3.04
C ARG A 917 -12.56 -24.07 3.79
N GLY A 918 -11.45 -23.35 4.02
CA GLY A 918 -10.28 -23.84 4.75
C GLY A 918 -9.45 -24.90 3.99
N PRO A 919 -8.40 -25.44 4.63
CA PRO A 919 -7.56 -26.49 4.06
C PRO A 919 -8.32 -27.78 3.73
N GLY A 920 -7.84 -28.50 2.72
CA GLY A 920 -8.45 -29.75 2.26
C GLY A 920 -8.18 -30.98 3.13
N TRP A 921 -7.94 -30.84 4.43
CA TRP A 921 -7.41 -31.93 5.25
C TRP A 921 -8.43 -33.07 5.50
N PRO A 922 -8.05 -34.35 5.27
CA PRO A 922 -8.86 -35.51 5.62
C PRO A 922 -9.26 -35.62 7.09
N ARG A 923 -8.38 -35.19 7.99
CA ARG A 923 -8.51 -35.30 9.44
C ARG A 923 -7.86 -34.07 10.09
N GLU A 924 -8.51 -32.92 9.98
CA GLU A 924 -8.11 -31.71 10.71
C GLU A 924 -8.09 -31.99 12.22
N ARG A 925 -6.99 -31.61 12.87
CA ARG A 925 -6.85 -31.56 14.32
C ARG A 925 -6.56 -30.14 14.73
N THR A 926 -7.09 -29.75 15.88
CA THR A 926 -6.93 -28.39 16.43
C THR A 926 -6.42 -28.45 17.86
N VAL A 927 -5.45 -27.58 18.16
CA VAL A 927 -4.99 -27.25 19.52
C VAL A 927 -5.14 -25.74 19.71
N GLU A 928 -5.82 -25.32 20.77
CA GLU A 928 -5.92 -23.90 21.15
C GLU A 928 -5.08 -23.62 22.41
N THR A 929 -4.43 -22.47 22.42
CA THR A 929 -3.66 -21.94 23.56
C THR A 929 -4.23 -20.57 23.99
N ALA A 930 -3.45 -19.72 24.66
CA ALA A 930 -3.89 -18.38 25.00
C ALA A 930 -4.00 -17.50 23.75
N HIS A 931 -3.02 -17.56 22.84
CA HIS A 931 -2.87 -16.66 21.71
C HIS A 931 -2.93 -17.34 20.34
N PHE A 932 -2.96 -18.67 20.25
CA PHE A 932 -2.94 -19.42 18.99
C PHE A 932 -4.07 -20.44 18.90
N ARG A 933 -4.54 -20.67 17.67
CA ARG A 933 -5.34 -21.82 17.25
C ARG A 933 -4.53 -22.55 16.17
N VAL A 934 -3.85 -23.63 16.55
CA VAL A 934 -3.02 -24.42 15.63
C VAL A 934 -3.86 -25.55 15.04
N ARG A 935 -3.99 -25.58 13.71
CA ARG A 935 -4.77 -26.54 12.93
C ARG A 935 -3.84 -27.27 11.94
N SER A 936 -4.06 -28.57 11.75
CA SER A 936 -3.18 -29.42 10.94
C SER A 936 -3.78 -30.80 10.62
N ASP A 937 -3.18 -31.51 9.67
CA ASP A 937 -3.32 -32.96 9.45
C ASP A 937 -2.35 -33.85 10.26
N LEU A 938 -1.41 -33.25 11.02
CA LEU A 938 -0.45 -33.96 11.88
C LEU A 938 -1.07 -34.56 13.18
N PRO A 939 -0.35 -35.46 13.89
CA PRO A 939 -0.72 -35.94 15.21
C PRO A 939 -0.91 -34.82 16.26
N LYS A 940 -1.78 -35.04 17.25
CA LYS A 940 -2.18 -34.01 18.23
C LYS A 940 -1.02 -33.62 19.15
N GLU A 941 -0.13 -34.56 19.40
CA GLU A 941 1.04 -34.47 20.26
C GLU A 941 2.10 -33.56 19.62
N ARG A 942 2.29 -33.66 18.29
CA ARG A 942 3.13 -32.74 17.50
C ARG A 942 2.55 -31.33 17.51
N LEU A 943 1.23 -31.20 17.33
CA LEU A 943 0.54 -29.91 17.35
C LEU A 943 0.68 -29.21 18.69
N LYS A 944 0.57 -29.95 19.79
CA LYS A 944 0.76 -29.42 21.14
C LYS A 944 2.16 -28.84 21.32
N ALA A 945 3.20 -29.55 20.86
CA ALA A 945 4.58 -29.06 20.93
C ALA A 945 4.77 -27.74 20.18
N TYR A 946 4.31 -27.65 18.92
CA TYR A 946 4.38 -26.38 18.15
C TYR A 946 3.55 -25.26 18.78
N ALA A 947 2.39 -25.57 19.36
CA ALA A 947 1.56 -24.58 20.03
C ALA A 947 2.20 -24.02 21.32
N GLU A 948 2.87 -24.87 22.10
CA GLU A 948 3.66 -24.44 23.27
C GLU A 948 4.91 -23.64 22.85
N GLU A 949 5.57 -24.03 21.76
CA GLU A 949 6.74 -23.34 21.20
C GLU A 949 6.37 -21.97 20.61
N LEU A 950 5.18 -21.83 19.99
CA LEU A 950 4.60 -20.56 19.54
C LEU A 950 4.32 -19.58 20.70
N GLU A 951 3.81 -20.07 21.83
CA GLU A 951 3.61 -19.25 23.03
C GLU A 951 4.96 -18.78 23.62
N ALA A 952 5.97 -19.65 23.64
CA ALA A 952 7.31 -19.31 24.13
C ALA A 952 8.00 -18.24 23.25
N ILE A 953 8.04 -18.43 21.93
CA ILE A 953 8.68 -17.45 21.02
C ILE A 953 7.91 -16.12 20.98
N ARG A 954 6.58 -16.15 21.15
CA ARG A 954 5.75 -14.93 21.20
C ARG A 954 6.23 -13.95 22.28
N SER A 955 6.63 -14.43 23.45
CA SER A 955 7.21 -13.60 24.51
C SER A 955 8.55 -12.99 24.11
N HIS A 956 9.32 -13.65 23.23
CA HIS A 956 10.59 -13.14 22.74
C HIS A 956 10.43 -11.99 21.72
N TYR A 957 9.39 -12.00 20.88
CA TYR A 957 9.13 -10.90 19.93
C TYR A 957 9.02 -9.54 20.62
N ALA A 958 8.39 -9.49 21.79
CA ALA A 958 8.30 -8.28 22.61
C ALA A 958 9.68 -7.80 23.08
N ALA A 959 10.53 -8.72 23.55
CA ALA A 959 11.89 -8.41 23.97
C ALA A 959 12.80 -7.93 22.81
N VAL A 960 12.65 -8.51 21.61
CA VAL A 960 13.47 -8.14 20.43
C VAL A 960 13.04 -6.82 19.79
N THR A 961 11.77 -6.43 19.93
CA THR A 961 11.23 -5.19 19.34
C THR A 961 11.11 -4.03 20.34
N GLY A 962 11.06 -4.31 21.64
CA GLY A 962 10.73 -3.31 22.67
C GLY A 962 9.26 -2.88 22.64
N LEU A 963 8.37 -3.69 22.06
CA LEU A 963 6.93 -3.43 21.93
C LEU A 963 6.12 -4.47 22.68
N GLU A 964 4.96 -4.10 23.19
CA GLU A 964 3.98 -5.05 23.72
C GLU A 964 2.84 -5.30 22.73
N SER A 965 2.33 -6.53 22.71
CA SER A 965 1.12 -6.85 21.93
C SER A 965 -0.12 -6.26 22.59
N LYS A 966 -1.09 -5.86 21.78
CA LYS A 966 -2.38 -5.34 22.24
C LYS A 966 -3.09 -6.36 23.16
N PRO A 967 -3.53 -5.97 24.37
CA PRO A 967 -4.32 -6.84 25.23
C PRO A 967 -5.64 -7.26 24.55
N GLY A 968 -6.06 -8.51 24.76
CA GLY A 968 -7.34 -9.01 24.22
C GLY A 968 -7.38 -9.23 22.70
N ALA A 969 -6.22 -9.29 22.03
CA ALA A 969 -6.15 -9.72 20.63
C ALA A 969 -6.72 -11.15 20.46
N GLU A 970 -7.31 -11.39 19.29
CA GLU A 970 -7.87 -12.70 18.94
C GLU A 970 -6.78 -13.75 18.74
N ARG A 971 -7.12 -15.03 18.93
CA ARG A 971 -6.18 -16.13 18.65
C ARG A 971 -5.78 -16.10 17.17
N VAL A 972 -4.48 -16.14 16.93
CA VAL A 972 -3.91 -16.27 15.58
C VAL A 972 -4.26 -17.66 15.06
N ASP A 973 -4.87 -17.73 13.87
CA ASP A 973 -5.16 -18.99 13.19
C ASP A 973 -3.89 -19.47 12.49
N VAL A 974 -3.38 -20.63 12.90
CA VAL A 974 -2.12 -21.21 12.43
C VAL A 974 -2.42 -22.49 11.68
N LEU A 975 -1.99 -22.57 10.43
CA LEU A 975 -2.18 -23.70 9.54
C LEU A 975 -0.84 -24.38 9.27
N LEU A 976 -0.60 -25.48 10.00
CA LEU A 976 0.60 -26.30 9.84
C LEU A 976 0.26 -27.51 8.95
N PHE A 977 0.89 -27.60 7.79
CA PHE A 977 0.72 -28.73 6.87
C PHE A 977 1.77 -29.82 7.12
N ASN A 978 1.38 -31.09 7.09
CA ASN A 978 2.30 -32.22 7.08
C ASN A 978 3.20 -32.27 5.82
N THR A 979 2.81 -31.58 4.73
CA THR A 979 3.56 -31.62 3.46
C THR A 979 3.63 -30.25 2.76
N ALA A 980 4.74 -30.01 2.08
CA ALA A 980 4.94 -28.83 1.23
C ALA A 980 3.86 -28.69 0.15
N GLN A 981 3.42 -29.79 -0.47
CA GLN A 981 2.39 -29.75 -1.50
C GLN A 981 1.00 -29.39 -0.93
N GLY A 982 0.70 -29.76 0.31
CA GLY A 982 -0.50 -29.29 1.01
C GLY A 982 -0.46 -27.77 1.22
N TYR A 983 0.69 -27.27 1.70
CA TYR A 983 0.94 -25.84 1.89
C TYR A 983 0.82 -25.06 0.56
N PHE A 984 1.56 -25.43 -0.49
CA PHE A 984 1.50 -24.74 -1.79
C PHE A 984 0.08 -24.72 -2.38
N GLY A 985 -0.64 -25.85 -2.28
CA GLY A 985 -2.03 -25.94 -2.74
C GLY A 985 -2.97 -25.01 -1.97
N TYR A 986 -2.84 -24.91 -0.64
CA TYR A 986 -3.67 -24.00 0.15
C TYR A 986 -3.27 -22.53 -0.05
N VAL A 987 -1.99 -22.22 -0.20
CA VAL A 987 -1.52 -20.84 -0.42
C VAL A 987 -1.94 -20.34 -1.81
N GLU A 988 -1.89 -21.18 -2.84
CA GLU A 988 -2.46 -20.90 -4.17
C GLU A 988 -3.98 -20.62 -4.05
N PHE A 989 -4.69 -21.46 -3.30
CA PHE A 989 -6.12 -21.35 -3.06
C PHE A 989 -6.51 -20.09 -2.27
N ALA A 990 -5.74 -19.70 -1.25
CA ALA A 990 -6.03 -18.59 -0.35
C ALA A 990 -5.50 -17.23 -0.85
N SER A 991 -4.37 -17.20 -1.57
CA SER A 991 -3.72 -15.96 -2.02
C SER A 991 -3.90 -15.67 -3.51
N GLY A 992 -4.14 -16.69 -4.34
CA GLY A 992 -4.07 -16.64 -5.80
C GLY A 992 -2.68 -16.93 -6.37
N ASP A 993 -1.62 -16.86 -5.55
CA ASP A 993 -0.24 -17.15 -5.92
C ASP A 993 0.25 -18.43 -5.23
N ARG A 994 1.00 -19.28 -5.93
CA ARG A 994 1.39 -20.61 -5.42
C ARG A 994 2.60 -20.63 -4.48
N LEU A 995 3.32 -19.51 -4.36
CA LEU A 995 4.47 -19.25 -3.47
C LEU A 995 5.45 -20.44 -3.26
N GLU A 996 5.81 -21.19 -4.30
CA GLU A 996 6.68 -22.39 -4.18
C GLU A 996 8.12 -22.10 -3.69
N HIS A 997 8.48 -20.83 -3.52
CA HIS A 997 9.77 -20.37 -3.01
C HIS A 997 9.78 -20.07 -1.51
N THR A 998 8.64 -20.25 -0.81
CA THR A 998 8.51 -20.03 0.64
C THR A 998 8.17 -21.33 1.37
N SER A 999 8.68 -21.50 2.59
CA SER A 999 8.31 -22.63 3.47
C SER A 999 7.19 -22.28 4.47
N GLY A 1000 6.87 -21.00 4.56
CA GLY A 1000 5.75 -20.44 5.32
C GLY A 1000 5.39 -19.05 4.78
N CYS A 1001 4.22 -18.54 5.16
CA CYS A 1001 3.79 -17.18 4.89
C CYS A 1001 2.72 -16.71 5.90
N PHE A 1002 2.75 -15.44 6.26
CA PHE A 1002 1.68 -14.76 6.98
C PHE A 1002 0.75 -14.00 6.02
N ILE A 1003 -0.50 -14.45 5.86
CA ILE A 1003 -1.51 -13.76 5.05
C ILE A 1003 -2.29 -12.78 5.93
N SER A 1004 -1.80 -11.55 6.00
CA SER A 1004 -2.37 -10.45 6.80
C SER A 1004 -3.86 -10.19 6.56
N TRP A 1005 -4.36 -10.40 5.33
CA TRP A 1005 -5.75 -10.16 4.99
C TRP A 1005 -6.73 -11.09 5.73
N TYR A 1006 -6.27 -12.30 6.11
CA TYR A 1006 -7.03 -13.25 6.93
C TYR A 1006 -6.49 -13.41 8.34
N GLY A 1007 -5.31 -12.85 8.62
CA GLY A 1007 -4.60 -13.03 9.89
C GLY A 1007 -4.05 -14.44 10.08
N GLN A 1008 -3.92 -15.22 9.01
CA GLN A 1008 -3.49 -16.62 9.05
C GLN A 1008 -1.97 -16.75 8.93
N LEU A 1009 -1.39 -17.55 9.81
CA LEU A 1009 -0.01 -18.00 9.81
C LEU A 1009 0.06 -19.39 9.16
N ILE A 1010 0.78 -19.58 8.06
CA ILE A 1010 0.71 -20.80 7.25
C ILE A 1010 2.12 -21.34 7.01
N PHE A 1011 2.40 -22.61 7.29
CA PHE A 1011 3.70 -23.25 7.00
C PHE A 1011 3.57 -24.77 6.92
N PHE A 1012 4.65 -25.48 6.54
CA PHE A 1012 4.69 -26.95 6.56
C PHE A 1012 5.80 -27.51 7.46
N GLU A 1013 5.61 -28.74 7.96
CA GLU A 1013 6.65 -29.51 8.65
C GLU A 1013 7.68 -29.98 7.63
N ASN A 1014 8.89 -29.45 7.74
CA ASN A 1014 10.04 -29.80 6.90
C ASN A 1014 10.79 -30.98 7.53
N ALA A 1015 11.53 -31.76 6.73
CA ALA A 1015 12.33 -32.89 7.20
C ALA A 1015 13.37 -32.46 8.26
N ASN A 1016 13.85 -31.21 8.17
CA ASN A 1016 14.60 -30.55 9.23
C ASN A 1016 13.65 -29.80 10.18
N ALA A 1017 13.60 -30.23 11.44
CA ALA A 1017 12.78 -29.61 12.48
C ALA A 1017 13.22 -28.17 12.79
N ASP A 1018 14.50 -27.86 12.69
CA ASP A 1018 15.03 -26.53 13.00
C ASP A 1018 14.78 -25.51 11.88
N GLU A 1019 14.69 -25.97 10.63
CA GLU A 1019 14.14 -25.17 9.53
C GLU A 1019 12.66 -24.86 9.74
N THR A 1020 11.88 -25.86 10.19
CA THR A 1020 10.45 -25.66 10.53
C THR A 1020 10.28 -24.61 11.63
N ARG A 1021 11.10 -24.67 12.69
CA ARG A 1021 11.12 -23.67 13.77
C ARG A 1021 11.53 -22.29 13.27
N ALA A 1022 12.61 -22.20 12.50
CA ALA A 1022 13.10 -20.93 11.97
C ALA A 1022 12.02 -20.22 11.12
N VAL A 1023 11.28 -20.97 10.29
CA VAL A 1023 10.15 -20.47 9.50
C VAL A 1023 8.98 -20.06 10.41
N MET A 1024 8.61 -20.89 11.39
CA MET A 1024 7.55 -20.58 12.36
C MET A 1024 7.84 -19.29 13.15
N TYR A 1025 9.10 -19.05 13.50
CA TYR A 1025 9.54 -17.83 14.21
C TYR A 1025 9.56 -16.60 13.29
N HIS A 1026 10.04 -16.76 12.05
CA HIS A 1026 10.04 -15.72 11.03
C HIS A 1026 8.62 -15.20 10.75
N GLU A 1027 7.72 -16.12 10.41
CA GLU A 1027 6.34 -15.80 10.05
C GLU A 1027 5.49 -15.40 11.27
N GLY A 1028 5.79 -15.95 12.45
CA GLY A 1028 5.18 -15.53 13.71
C GLY A 1028 5.52 -14.09 14.10
N LEU A 1029 6.72 -13.60 13.75
CA LEU A 1029 7.06 -12.18 13.92
C LEU A 1029 6.28 -11.29 12.95
N HIS A 1030 6.08 -11.69 11.69
CA HIS A 1030 5.27 -10.92 10.75
C HIS A 1030 3.86 -10.66 11.29
N ARG A 1031 3.26 -11.64 11.97
CA ARG A 1031 2.01 -11.45 12.71
C ARG A 1031 2.14 -10.45 13.87
N PHE A 1032 3.19 -10.58 14.69
CA PHE A 1032 3.43 -9.66 15.82
C PHE A 1032 3.63 -8.21 15.36
N LEU A 1033 4.41 -8.00 14.29
CA LEU A 1033 4.64 -6.69 13.70
C LEU A 1033 3.34 -6.14 13.08
N TYR A 1034 2.53 -6.96 12.42
CA TYR A 1034 1.22 -6.51 11.91
C TYR A 1034 0.29 -5.98 13.02
N ASP A 1035 0.33 -6.57 14.22
CA ASP A 1035 -0.48 -6.10 15.36
C ASP A 1035 0.06 -4.83 16.04
N THR A 1036 1.37 -4.57 15.95
CA THR A 1036 2.08 -3.50 16.69
C THR A 1036 2.50 -2.32 15.81
N ILE A 1037 3.00 -2.57 14.60
CA ILE A 1037 3.39 -1.61 13.56
C ILE A 1037 2.83 -2.09 12.19
N PRO A 1038 1.54 -1.87 11.88
CA PRO A 1038 0.92 -2.37 10.65
C PRO A 1038 1.61 -1.96 9.35
N ASP A 1039 2.19 -0.75 9.33
CA ASP A 1039 2.89 -0.14 8.20
C ASP A 1039 4.43 -0.21 8.37
N ALA A 1040 4.96 -1.23 9.06
CA ALA A 1040 6.39 -1.40 9.26
C ALA A 1040 7.15 -1.43 7.91
N PRO A 1041 8.33 -0.80 7.80
CA PRO A 1041 9.09 -0.83 6.55
C PRO A 1041 9.65 -2.22 6.28
N ILE A 1042 9.68 -2.63 5.02
CA ILE A 1042 9.92 -4.04 4.63
C ILE A 1042 11.28 -4.58 5.09
N TRP A 1043 12.33 -3.76 5.07
CA TRP A 1043 13.65 -4.13 5.58
C TRP A 1043 13.62 -4.53 7.07
N LEU A 1044 12.77 -3.88 7.87
CA LEU A 1044 12.62 -4.15 9.29
C LEU A 1044 11.79 -5.42 9.50
N GLN A 1045 10.72 -5.60 8.72
CA GLN A 1045 9.92 -6.83 8.73
C GLN A 1045 10.82 -8.04 8.47
N GLU A 1046 11.44 -8.12 7.29
CA GLU A 1046 12.26 -9.27 6.91
C GLU A 1046 13.56 -9.39 7.72
N GLY A 1047 14.20 -8.26 8.06
CA GLY A 1047 15.47 -8.25 8.78
C GLY A 1047 15.34 -8.73 10.23
N VAL A 1048 14.28 -8.33 10.94
CA VAL A 1048 14.03 -8.81 12.31
C VAL A 1048 13.44 -10.24 12.27
N ALA A 1049 12.68 -10.59 11.23
CA ALA A 1049 12.15 -11.96 11.06
C ALA A 1049 13.29 -12.98 10.89
N GLU A 1050 14.29 -12.68 10.06
CA GLU A 1050 15.51 -13.48 9.93
C GLU A 1050 16.36 -13.53 11.22
N TYR A 1051 16.31 -12.47 12.04
CA TYR A 1051 17.01 -12.43 13.32
C TYR A 1051 16.35 -13.36 14.36
N VAL A 1052 15.02 -13.34 14.49
CA VAL A 1052 14.30 -14.26 15.40
C VAL A 1052 14.23 -15.70 14.86
N ALA A 1053 14.37 -15.90 13.55
CA ALA A 1053 14.62 -17.21 12.96
C ALA A 1053 15.96 -17.83 13.40
N GLY A 1054 16.86 -17.03 14.01
CA GLY A 1054 18.06 -17.46 14.72
C GLY A 1054 17.86 -17.68 16.22
N THR A 1055 16.65 -17.85 16.73
CA THR A 1055 16.40 -18.13 18.15
C THR A 1055 16.42 -19.63 18.45
N ARG A 1056 17.09 -20.02 19.53
CA ARG A 1056 17.12 -21.40 20.06
C ARG A 1056 16.38 -21.46 21.39
N LEU A 1057 15.35 -22.30 21.47
CA LEU A 1057 14.56 -22.49 22.69
C LEU A 1057 14.96 -23.79 23.40
N GLU A 1058 15.08 -23.74 24.72
CA GLU A 1058 15.26 -24.89 25.61
C GLU A 1058 14.23 -24.83 26.73
N GLY A 1059 13.48 -25.91 26.96
CA GLY A 1059 12.47 -25.98 28.03
C GLY A 1059 11.40 -24.88 27.98
N GLY A 1060 11.04 -24.39 26.78
CA GLY A 1060 10.09 -23.29 26.60
C GLY A 1060 10.65 -21.89 26.92
N LYS A 1061 11.98 -21.74 27.04
CA LYS A 1061 12.67 -20.46 27.27
C LYS A 1061 13.72 -20.21 26.19
N VAL A 1062 14.02 -18.94 25.95
CA VAL A 1062 15.11 -18.53 25.04
C VAL A 1062 16.45 -18.89 25.68
N ALA A 1063 17.17 -19.82 25.07
CA ALA A 1063 18.55 -20.16 25.45
C ALA A 1063 19.53 -19.24 24.71
N GLU A 1064 19.32 -19.07 23.40
CA GLU A 1064 20.10 -18.18 22.52
C GLU A 1064 19.16 -17.42 21.57
N ALA A 1065 19.54 -16.21 21.21
CA ALA A 1065 18.79 -15.35 20.29
C ALA A 1065 19.73 -14.71 19.28
N GLY A 1066 19.26 -14.52 18.04
CA GLY A 1066 20.02 -13.84 16.99
C GLY A 1066 21.19 -14.66 16.43
N LEU A 1067 21.14 -16.00 16.48
CA LEU A 1067 22.20 -16.87 15.94
C LEU A 1067 22.49 -16.56 14.46
N VAL A 1068 23.77 -16.72 14.09
CA VAL A 1068 24.26 -16.40 12.76
C VAL A 1068 23.56 -17.26 11.69
N ARG A 1069 22.87 -16.61 10.75
CA ARG A 1069 22.21 -17.28 9.63
C ARG A 1069 23.25 -17.65 8.57
N ALA A 1070 23.93 -18.79 8.74
CA ALA A 1070 25.05 -19.25 7.93
C ALA A 1070 24.91 -19.01 6.42
N GLY A 1071 23.79 -19.46 5.82
CA GLY A 1071 23.51 -19.26 4.39
C GLY A 1071 23.31 -17.79 3.98
N ARG A 1072 22.72 -16.95 4.83
CA ARG A 1072 22.60 -15.49 4.59
C ARG A 1072 23.99 -14.84 4.62
N LEU A 1073 24.81 -15.18 5.62
CA LEU A 1073 26.17 -14.68 5.75
C LEU A 1073 27.06 -15.11 4.57
N GLN A 1074 26.97 -16.37 4.14
CA GLN A 1074 27.71 -16.89 2.99
C GLN A 1074 27.33 -16.15 1.70
N ASN A 1075 26.03 -15.99 1.42
CA ASN A 1075 25.55 -15.26 0.25
C ASN A 1075 26.04 -13.81 0.24
N LEU A 1076 25.96 -13.12 1.39
CA LEU A 1076 26.43 -11.74 1.53
C LEU A 1076 27.95 -11.61 1.34
N LYS A 1077 28.74 -12.46 2.00
CA LYS A 1077 30.21 -12.48 1.86
C LYS A 1077 30.64 -12.80 0.43
N MET A 1078 29.98 -13.74 -0.23
CA MET A 1078 30.25 -14.10 -1.62
C MET A 1078 29.97 -12.92 -2.55
N ALA A 1079 28.80 -12.28 -2.43
CA ALA A 1079 28.46 -11.11 -3.24
C ALA A 1079 29.47 -9.95 -3.04
N LEU A 1080 29.83 -9.64 -1.79
CA LEU A 1080 30.83 -8.62 -1.46
C LEU A 1080 32.20 -8.90 -2.10
N ARG A 1081 32.67 -10.16 -2.04
CA ARG A 1081 33.93 -10.60 -2.68
C ARG A 1081 33.91 -10.44 -4.21
N HIS A 1082 32.76 -10.65 -4.85
CA HIS A 1082 32.57 -10.46 -6.29
C HIS A 1082 32.20 -9.03 -6.69
N GLY A 1083 32.39 -8.05 -5.79
CA GLY A 1083 32.25 -6.63 -6.12
C GLY A 1083 30.81 -6.10 -6.11
N TRP A 1084 29.83 -6.89 -5.64
CA TRP A 1084 28.50 -6.36 -5.35
C TRP A 1084 28.59 -5.28 -4.26
N LYS A 1085 27.87 -4.18 -4.47
CA LYS A 1085 27.83 -3.06 -3.52
C LYS A 1085 26.48 -3.06 -2.80
N PRO A 1086 26.46 -3.17 -1.46
CA PRO A 1086 25.25 -3.01 -0.67
C PRO A 1086 24.56 -1.69 -0.93
N LEU A 1087 23.24 -1.67 -0.74
CA LEU A 1087 22.50 -0.42 -0.71
C LEU A 1087 22.94 0.42 0.50
N ALA A 1088 22.96 1.74 0.36
CA ALA A 1088 23.19 2.61 1.51
C ALA A 1088 22.04 2.43 2.52
N PHE A 1089 22.34 2.50 3.83
CA PHE A 1089 21.32 2.29 4.88
C PHE A 1089 20.06 3.13 4.66
N ARG A 1090 20.20 4.43 4.35
CA ARG A 1090 19.05 5.30 4.02
C ARG A 1090 18.18 4.79 2.87
N VAL A 1091 18.77 4.11 1.88
CA VAL A 1091 18.05 3.60 0.71
C VAL A 1091 17.22 2.38 1.10
N ILE A 1092 17.86 1.29 1.57
CA ILE A 1092 17.14 0.07 1.97
C ILE A 1092 16.12 0.33 3.09
N MET A 1093 16.42 1.25 4.01
CA MET A 1093 15.50 1.61 5.10
C MET A 1093 14.23 2.35 4.63
N ASN A 1094 14.21 2.84 3.39
CA ASN A 1094 13.08 3.56 2.77
C ASN A 1094 12.55 2.87 1.51
N GLU A 1095 12.95 1.62 1.23
CA GLU A 1095 12.40 0.87 0.10
C GLU A 1095 10.95 0.46 0.35
N THR A 1096 10.12 0.62 -0.69
CA THR A 1096 8.81 -0.02 -0.76
C THR A 1096 8.95 -1.53 -0.90
N ARG A 1097 7.91 -2.28 -0.50
CA ARG A 1097 7.84 -3.74 -0.67
C ARG A 1097 8.16 -4.18 -2.11
N GLY A 1098 7.68 -3.45 -3.12
CA GLY A 1098 7.97 -3.73 -4.53
C GLY A 1098 9.43 -3.49 -4.93
N GLN A 1099 10.12 -2.50 -4.36
CA GLN A 1099 11.55 -2.26 -4.60
C GLN A 1099 12.41 -3.35 -3.95
N PHE A 1100 12.11 -3.71 -2.71
CA PHE A 1100 12.82 -4.76 -1.97
C PHE A 1100 12.76 -6.11 -2.69
N TYR A 1101 11.58 -6.50 -3.21
CA TYR A 1101 11.38 -7.77 -3.92
C TYR A 1101 11.71 -7.75 -5.43
N SER A 1102 11.85 -6.58 -6.08
CA SER A 1102 12.24 -6.50 -7.51
C SER A 1102 13.75 -6.48 -7.73
N LEU A 1103 14.53 -6.30 -6.68
CA LEU A 1103 15.97 -6.56 -6.67
C LEU A 1103 16.24 -8.05 -6.41
N PHE A 1104 17.51 -8.47 -6.38
CA PHE A 1104 17.86 -9.85 -6.07
C PHE A 1104 17.59 -10.14 -4.58
N ALA A 1105 16.35 -10.56 -4.30
CA ALA A 1105 15.80 -10.67 -2.96
C ALA A 1105 16.71 -11.41 -1.95
N PRO A 1106 17.38 -12.54 -2.27
CA PRO A 1106 18.25 -13.23 -1.31
C PRO A 1106 19.34 -12.35 -0.68
N LEU A 1107 19.87 -11.36 -1.40
CA LEU A 1107 20.83 -10.39 -0.87
C LEU A 1107 20.17 -9.24 -0.10
N GLN A 1108 18.95 -8.84 -0.44
CA GLN A 1108 18.17 -7.86 0.32
C GLN A 1108 17.83 -8.40 1.73
N TYR A 1109 17.37 -9.65 1.80
CA TYR A 1109 17.20 -10.37 3.07
C TYR A 1109 18.51 -10.45 3.86
N ALA A 1110 19.62 -10.85 3.22
CA ALA A 1110 20.90 -10.99 3.91
C ALA A 1110 21.46 -9.63 4.40
N GLN A 1111 21.31 -8.56 3.61
CA GLN A 1111 21.67 -7.21 4.03
C GLN A 1111 20.80 -6.76 5.22
N ALA A 1112 19.47 -6.84 5.11
CA ALA A 1112 18.55 -6.42 6.16
C ALA A 1112 18.77 -7.19 7.49
N TRP A 1113 18.91 -8.51 7.42
CA TRP A 1113 19.26 -9.35 8.57
C TRP A 1113 20.59 -8.94 9.22
N SER A 1114 21.66 -8.81 8.43
CA SER A 1114 22.98 -8.45 8.96
C SER A 1114 23.04 -7.02 9.52
N MET A 1115 22.20 -6.10 9.03
CA MET A 1115 22.01 -4.77 9.61
C MET A 1115 21.39 -4.87 11.00
N ILE A 1116 20.30 -5.64 11.18
CA ILE A 1116 19.68 -5.87 12.50
C ILE A 1116 20.68 -6.53 13.46
N HIS A 1117 21.38 -7.57 13.02
CA HIS A 1117 22.39 -8.27 13.81
C HIS A 1117 23.56 -7.34 14.21
N PHE A 1118 24.03 -6.47 13.31
CA PHE A 1118 25.03 -5.45 13.64
C PHE A 1118 24.49 -4.38 14.59
N PHE A 1119 23.25 -3.92 14.44
CA PHE A 1119 22.68 -2.95 15.38
C PHE A 1119 22.51 -3.54 16.78
N ARG A 1120 22.21 -4.84 16.90
CA ARG A 1120 22.06 -5.53 18.19
C ARG A 1120 23.39 -5.92 18.85
N HIS A 1121 24.42 -6.30 18.08
CA HIS A 1121 25.64 -6.91 18.62
C HIS A 1121 26.96 -6.28 18.15
N GLY A 1122 26.95 -5.57 17.02
CA GLY A 1122 28.13 -4.89 16.49
C GLY A 1122 28.58 -3.77 17.42
N GLU A 1123 29.89 -3.53 17.48
CA GLU A 1123 30.49 -2.49 18.33
C GLU A 1123 30.02 -2.60 19.80
N GLU A 1124 29.99 -3.83 20.34
CA GLU A 1124 29.52 -4.15 21.71
C GLU A 1124 28.06 -3.72 21.97
N GLY A 1125 27.23 -3.71 20.93
CA GLY A 1125 25.81 -3.35 21.02
C GLY A 1125 25.53 -1.85 21.04
N ARG A 1126 26.52 -1.00 20.74
CA ARG A 1126 26.43 0.48 20.74
C ARG A 1126 25.19 1.04 20.05
N TYR A 1127 24.69 0.37 19.00
CA TYR A 1127 23.59 0.84 18.17
C TYR A 1127 22.20 0.29 18.55
N ALA A 1128 22.09 -0.57 19.58
CA ALA A 1128 20.83 -1.23 19.93
C ALA A 1128 19.74 -0.21 20.31
N GLY A 1129 20.08 0.78 21.16
CA GLY A 1129 19.15 1.84 21.56
C GLY A 1129 18.70 2.76 20.42
N LEU A 1130 19.48 2.86 19.33
CA LEU A 1130 19.11 3.62 18.13
C LEU A 1130 18.07 2.86 17.30
N LEU A 1131 18.24 1.54 17.15
CA LEU A 1131 17.22 0.68 16.56
C LEU A 1131 15.92 0.70 17.38
N ASP A 1132 16.00 0.64 18.71
CA ASP A 1132 14.83 0.73 19.60
C ASP A 1132 14.14 2.10 19.54
N ALA A 1133 14.91 3.18 19.34
CA ALA A 1133 14.33 4.50 19.08
C ALA A 1133 13.58 4.55 17.74
N TYR A 1134 14.13 3.95 16.68
CA TYR A 1134 13.50 3.86 15.37
C TYR A 1134 12.21 3.01 15.40
N ILE A 1135 12.24 1.84 16.03
CA ILE A 1135 11.06 0.97 16.17
C ILE A 1135 9.94 1.70 16.95
N ARG A 1136 10.27 2.39 18.04
CA ARG A 1136 9.28 3.19 18.80
C ARG A 1136 8.71 4.37 18.01
N ARG A 1137 9.48 4.98 17.10
CA ARG A 1137 8.98 6.04 16.19
C ARG A 1137 7.94 5.49 15.22
N LEU A 1138 8.21 4.35 14.61
CA LEU A 1138 7.26 3.65 13.73
C LEU A 1138 5.99 3.24 14.48
N ALA A 1139 6.12 2.68 15.70
CA ALA A 1139 4.98 2.34 16.55
C ALA A 1139 4.14 3.56 16.98
N ALA A 1140 4.76 4.74 17.06
CA ALA A 1140 4.08 6.02 17.30
C ALA A 1140 3.43 6.62 16.02
N GLY A 1141 3.54 5.97 14.87
CA GLY A 1141 2.93 6.40 13.61
C GLY A 1141 3.79 7.33 12.73
N ASP A 1142 5.08 7.49 13.01
CA ASP A 1142 6.01 8.13 12.06
C ASP A 1142 6.24 7.21 10.85
N ASP A 1143 6.25 7.76 9.63
CA ASP A 1143 6.61 6.98 8.44
C ASP A 1143 8.11 6.66 8.39
N ALA A 1144 8.52 5.69 7.56
CA ALA A 1144 9.91 5.18 7.54
C ALA A 1144 10.97 6.28 7.33
N ALA A 1145 10.65 7.30 6.53
CA ALA A 1145 11.53 8.42 6.24
C ALA A 1145 11.65 9.36 7.46
N LYS A 1146 10.52 9.72 8.08
CA LYS A 1146 10.50 10.55 9.29
C LYS A 1146 11.14 9.83 10.48
N ALA A 1147 10.88 8.53 10.66
CA ALA A 1147 11.51 7.71 11.67
C ALA A 1147 13.03 7.64 11.46
N TYR A 1148 13.49 7.49 10.22
CA TYR A 1148 14.92 7.51 9.88
C TYR A 1148 15.55 8.88 10.18
N ASP A 1149 15.01 9.96 9.62
CA ASP A 1149 15.58 11.31 9.73
C ASP A 1149 15.59 11.82 11.20
N THR A 1150 14.68 11.34 12.05
CA THR A 1150 14.65 11.67 13.48
C THR A 1150 15.57 10.82 14.35
N THR A 1151 16.11 9.71 13.84
CA THR A 1151 16.99 8.77 14.54
C THR A 1151 18.32 8.60 13.79
N PHE A 1152 18.48 7.55 12.97
CA PHE A 1152 19.67 7.23 12.18
C PHE A 1152 20.19 8.42 11.34
N GLY A 1153 19.31 9.27 10.81
CA GLY A 1153 19.68 10.45 10.03
C GLY A 1153 20.46 11.53 10.78
N LYS A 1154 20.61 11.42 12.11
CA LYS A 1154 21.45 12.30 12.94
C LYS A 1154 22.87 11.75 13.17
N GLU A 1155 23.10 10.49 12.85
CA GLU A 1155 24.37 9.79 13.08
C GLU A 1155 25.29 9.84 11.86
N ASN A 1156 26.58 9.51 12.06
CA ASN A 1156 27.52 9.33 10.95
C ASN A 1156 27.29 7.97 10.26
N ILE A 1157 26.29 7.93 9.37
CA ILE A 1157 25.84 6.71 8.69
C ILE A 1157 26.90 6.13 7.75
N ASP A 1158 27.72 6.97 7.11
CA ASP A 1158 28.81 6.48 6.24
C ASP A 1158 29.88 5.72 7.05
N GLU A 1159 30.15 6.15 8.28
CA GLU A 1159 31.06 5.43 9.18
C GLU A 1159 30.40 4.18 9.78
N MET A 1160 29.14 4.28 10.21
CA MET A 1160 28.35 3.14 10.69
C MET A 1160 28.28 2.01 9.64
N GLN A 1161 28.11 2.34 8.36
CA GLN A 1161 28.06 1.37 7.27
C GLN A 1161 29.44 0.74 6.99
N LYS A 1162 30.55 1.46 7.20
CA LYS A 1162 31.91 0.86 7.15
C LYS A 1162 32.14 -0.11 8.32
N GLN A 1163 31.65 0.22 9.52
CA GLN A 1163 31.74 -0.66 10.69
C GLN A 1163 30.89 -1.92 10.49
N TRP A 1164 29.69 -1.80 9.93
CA TRP A 1164 28.87 -2.94 9.51
C TRP A 1164 29.60 -3.84 8.50
N LEU A 1165 30.28 -3.28 7.49
CA LEU A 1165 31.06 -4.07 6.52
C LEU A 1165 32.21 -4.85 7.19
N LYS A 1166 32.95 -4.21 8.10
CA LYS A 1166 34.00 -4.89 8.90
C LYS A 1166 33.40 -5.99 9.78
N TYR A 1167 32.25 -5.72 10.39
CA TYR A 1167 31.54 -6.67 11.24
C TYR A 1167 31.11 -7.90 10.45
N VAL A 1168 30.46 -7.71 9.28
CA VAL A 1168 30.08 -8.79 8.37
C VAL A 1168 31.29 -9.62 7.96
N ASP A 1169 32.43 -9.00 7.64
CA ASP A 1169 33.66 -9.75 7.31
C ASP A 1169 34.20 -10.57 8.49
N ALA A 1170 34.15 -10.03 9.72
CA ALA A 1170 34.59 -10.70 10.93
C ALA A 1170 33.67 -11.85 11.40
N MET A 1171 32.36 -11.81 11.10
CA MET A 1171 31.39 -12.83 11.50
C MET A 1171 31.78 -14.24 11.02
N LYS A 1172 31.61 -15.24 11.89
CA LYS A 1172 31.74 -16.66 11.55
C LYS A 1172 30.36 -17.31 11.62
N ALA A 1173 30.13 -18.28 10.73
CA ALA A 1173 28.94 -19.12 10.70
C ALA A 1173 29.06 -20.25 11.74
#